data_AF-A0A256XHA7-F1
#
_entry.id   AF-A0A256XHA7-F1
#
_cell.length_a   1.000
_cell.length_b   1.000
_cell.length_c   1.000
_cell.angle_alpha   90.00
_cell.angle_beta   90.00
_cell.angle_gamma   90.00
#
_symmetry.space_group_name_H-M   'P 1'
#
loop_
_entity.id
_entity.type
_entity.pdbx_description
1 polymer ?
#
loop_
_entity_poly.entity_id
_entity_poly.type
_entity_poly.pdbx_seq_one_letter_code
_entity_poly.pdbx_strand_id
1 'polypeptide(L)'
;MERKIDEIRTSARRIKRQIEELEATRRTLTYKLAEALREREIDWQTHNKLIFLAQQVSEKIKDANEILSKVTSFSNVVQLAPLLGLEETIRSDEYVDLIDILRNLGFNLSVLFDKPLPSVSIPTTDEEEYKTKSIDNVLFSYTPFKLRGTEGNYSMLLLPSVRGDNLQGLNWCDEDAVTFYEDNIKILTPNVIKLINLNELRGTIRINGEYGFRLEIDRMLPERAFYCKMGYYITSKPSCNRRRCYLWQVCKGRRFWKGPKTYYSLVKVMPEIRVKIDSYESPRELRKIDNNLTIEAIDNLNAKLYIHSVIFLSSYLNYNPRISLKEAPGYKISTRAIALSFDRKFLEEFVKRVLQSNQDVFTWLFVKYFISSNFDVNDLKGLSEFFWRIITFQDNSRVRELERGLKKRTVTEDLVNFGISVLLHSLAHLLHNEIANTLQTSPQNLIYAYSKEPEHYDGKYRIFIIENAERGLGLTQSYEAMITSKAEYFKELLNKLIDLMNRCSTTALKSDFQTSMPNEVKRVWERIEEYNKIFQQRFGIFLPIEFTRYILSRYDPATRRILNKESVAPYMDDLLSTISPCWDGCYHCVRLEGGCHLSPYEQIFNVSKSLTLAFVSEVIERIDRGRVDIEIGKARSIIGLLEKAEKSLTIISPWFSKEVAENLCNLSREKGLDISILTYYDEKVDTHLQALKVFKSFLAQRKPQDKVKVFVLKDILPHLKMIIIDKKILIIGSANLTLSGLYGNIEGYAIIREKRIIGEALNQFNNLCRYGENILNIDL
;
A
#
# COMPACT_ATOMS: atom_id res chain seq x y z
N MET A 1 22.56 37.23 7.11
CA MET A 1 21.14 37.23 6.68
C MET A 1 20.34 36.23 7.48
N GLU A 2 20.84 35.01 7.69
CA GLU A 2 20.36 34.06 8.70
C GLU A 2 20.16 34.71 10.08
N ARG A 3 21.09 35.55 10.52
CA ARG A 3 20.95 36.34 11.76
C ARG A 3 19.72 37.27 11.78
N LYS A 4 19.33 37.88 10.64
CA LYS A 4 18.12 38.70 10.54
C LYS A 4 16.84 37.85 10.54
N ILE A 5 16.89 36.67 9.92
CA ILE A 5 15.79 35.69 9.97
C ILE A 5 15.60 35.18 11.41
N ASP A 6 16.69 34.93 12.13
CA ASP A 6 16.66 34.50 13.52
C ASP A 6 16.17 35.63 14.45
N GLU A 7 16.55 36.88 14.19
CA GLU A 7 16.01 38.08 14.85
C GLU A 7 14.48 38.22 14.60
N ILE A 8 14.00 37.95 13.38
CA ILE A 8 12.57 37.96 13.03
C ILE A 8 11.82 36.80 13.71
N ARG A 9 12.38 35.58 13.73
CA ARG A 9 11.78 34.42 14.42
C ARG A 9 11.68 34.64 15.92
N THR A 10 12.73 35.19 16.52
CA THR A 10 12.76 35.54 17.94
C THR A 10 11.75 36.64 18.25
N SER A 11 11.64 37.64 17.37
CA SER A 11 10.64 38.71 17.49
C SER A 11 9.21 38.19 17.33
N ALA A 12 8.97 37.28 16.38
CA ALA A 12 7.66 36.66 16.15
C ALA A 12 7.22 35.80 17.34
N ARG A 13 8.14 35.01 17.92
CA ARG A 13 7.89 34.25 19.16
C ARG A 13 7.56 35.17 20.34
N ARG A 14 8.29 36.28 20.47
CA ARG A 14 8.04 37.31 21.49
C ARG A 14 6.66 37.96 21.33
N ILE A 15 6.28 38.32 20.10
CA ILE A 15 4.98 38.91 19.79
C ILE A 15 3.84 37.90 20.06
N LYS A 16 4.03 36.62 19.71
CA LYS A 16 3.05 35.56 19.99
C LYS A 16 2.77 35.43 21.49
N ARG A 17 3.83 35.41 22.31
CA ARG A 17 3.71 35.37 23.77
C ARG A 17 2.98 36.59 24.32
N GLN A 18 3.25 37.78 23.79
CA GLN A 18 2.53 39.00 24.18
C GLN A 18 1.05 38.96 23.80
N ILE A 19 0.70 38.35 22.65
CA ILE A 19 -0.69 38.14 22.25
C ILE A 19 -1.40 37.17 23.20
N GLU A 20 -0.76 36.07 23.58
CA GLU A 20 -1.30 35.10 24.54
C GLU A 20 -1.53 35.73 25.93
N GLU A 21 -0.60 36.57 26.40
CA GLU A 21 -0.74 37.35 27.64
C GLU A 21 -1.89 38.37 27.57
N LEU A 22 -2.07 39.03 26.41
CA LEU A 22 -3.20 39.94 26.17
C LEU A 22 -4.55 39.20 26.14
N GLU A 23 -4.62 38.02 25.55
CA GLU A 23 -5.83 37.19 25.57
C GLU A 23 -6.19 36.74 26.99
N ALA A 24 -5.21 36.32 27.78
CA ALA A 24 -5.41 35.95 29.19
C ALA A 24 -5.91 37.15 30.02
N THR A 25 -5.33 38.32 29.80
CA THR A 25 -5.74 39.57 30.46
C THR A 25 -7.17 39.95 30.08
N ARG A 26 -7.54 39.82 28.79
CA ARG A 26 -8.91 40.07 28.31
C ARG A 26 -9.94 39.13 28.93
N ARG A 27 -9.62 37.82 29.03
CA ARG A 27 -10.51 36.84 29.67
C ARG A 27 -10.75 37.21 31.14
N THR A 28 -9.68 37.60 31.84
CA THR A 28 -9.73 38.08 33.22
C THR A 28 -10.57 39.36 33.35
N LEU A 29 -10.41 40.33 32.45
CA LEU A 29 -11.19 41.56 32.42
C LEU A 29 -12.68 41.27 32.19
N THR A 30 -12.99 40.39 31.24
CA THR A 30 -14.38 40.00 30.91
C THR A 30 -15.06 39.34 32.12
N TYR A 31 -14.32 38.48 32.84
CA TYR A 31 -14.80 37.87 34.08
C TYR A 31 -15.08 38.92 35.17
N LYS A 32 -14.12 39.83 35.42
CA LYS A 32 -14.28 40.91 36.41
C LYS A 32 -15.42 41.87 36.08
N LEU A 33 -15.64 42.17 34.80
CA LEU A 33 -16.77 43.02 34.36
C LEU A 33 -18.12 42.34 34.60
N ALA A 34 -18.20 41.02 34.45
CA ALA A 34 -19.41 40.25 34.76
C ALA A 34 -19.64 40.12 36.28
N GLU A 35 -18.58 40.12 37.08
CA GLU A 35 -18.64 40.16 38.55
C GLU A 35 -19.10 41.53 39.05
N ALA A 36 -18.46 42.63 38.62
CA ALA A 36 -18.83 44.00 38.98
C ALA A 36 -20.28 44.36 38.61
N LEU A 37 -20.80 43.83 37.49
CA LEU A 37 -22.22 43.99 37.13
C LEU A 37 -23.15 43.22 38.09
N ARG A 38 -22.78 41.99 38.49
CA ARG A 38 -23.55 41.18 39.45
C ARG A 38 -23.59 41.82 40.83
N GLU A 39 -22.49 42.43 41.24
CA GLU A 39 -22.35 43.14 42.51
C GLU A 39 -22.93 44.57 42.48
N ARG A 40 -23.45 45.01 41.32
CA ARG A 40 -24.00 46.35 41.07
C ARG A 40 -22.99 47.50 41.25
N GLU A 41 -21.70 47.21 41.15
CA GLU A 41 -20.63 48.22 41.18
C GLU A 41 -20.57 49.04 39.88
N ILE A 42 -21.06 48.48 38.77
CA ILE A 42 -21.23 49.16 37.48
C ILE A 42 -22.65 48.97 36.97
N ASP A 43 -23.18 49.98 36.28
CA ASP A 43 -24.47 49.87 35.61
C ASP A 43 -24.38 49.08 34.29
N TRP A 44 -25.54 48.67 33.79
CA TRP A 44 -25.65 47.90 32.55
C TRP A 44 -25.13 48.64 31.32
N GLN A 45 -25.26 49.97 31.27
CA GLN A 45 -24.75 50.76 30.14
C GLN A 45 -23.21 50.79 30.13
N THR A 46 -22.59 50.91 31.29
CA THR A 46 -21.14 50.93 31.50
C THR A 46 -20.55 49.55 31.21
N HIS A 47 -21.20 48.48 31.66
CA HIS A 47 -20.83 47.11 31.32
C HIS A 47 -20.82 46.86 29.80
N ASN A 48 -21.88 47.27 29.09
CA ASN A 48 -21.97 47.10 27.64
C ASN A 48 -20.88 47.88 26.88
N LYS A 49 -20.57 49.12 27.31
CA LYS A 49 -19.47 49.91 26.71
C LYS A 49 -18.11 49.21 26.88
N LEU A 50 -17.84 48.66 28.06
CA LEU A 50 -16.57 47.99 28.36
C LEU A 50 -16.44 46.63 27.66
N ILE A 51 -17.53 45.86 27.53
CA ILE A 51 -17.56 44.63 26.73
C ILE A 51 -17.32 44.94 25.25
N PHE A 52 -17.95 45.99 24.72
CA PHE A 52 -17.77 46.40 23.33
C PHE A 52 -16.30 46.76 23.04
N LEU A 53 -15.63 47.48 23.95
CA LEU A 53 -14.19 47.75 23.85
C LEU A 53 -13.35 46.47 23.93
N ALA A 54 -13.68 45.53 24.81
CA ALA A 54 -12.99 44.24 24.91
C ALA A 54 -13.18 43.37 23.64
N GLN A 55 -14.30 43.51 22.94
CA GLN A 55 -14.53 42.89 21.63
C GLN A 55 -13.69 43.53 20.53
N GLN A 56 -13.58 44.86 20.48
CA GLN A 56 -12.70 45.53 19.51
C GLN A 56 -11.22 45.11 19.69
N VAL A 57 -10.77 44.98 20.94
CA VAL A 57 -9.43 44.45 21.23
C VAL A 57 -9.30 43.00 20.74
N SER A 58 -10.36 42.18 20.87
CA SER A 58 -10.37 40.80 20.37
C SER A 58 -10.25 40.72 18.85
N GLU A 59 -10.91 41.62 18.11
CA GLU A 59 -10.79 41.69 16.65
C GLU A 59 -9.37 42.08 16.25
N LYS A 60 -8.77 43.07 16.92
CA LYS A 60 -7.38 43.47 16.68
C LYS A 60 -6.36 42.39 17.02
N ILE A 61 -6.59 41.60 18.06
CA ILE A 61 -5.77 40.43 18.40
C ILE A 61 -5.88 39.36 17.30
N LYS A 62 -7.08 39.14 16.76
CA LYS A 62 -7.32 38.20 15.66
C LYS A 62 -6.59 38.63 14.38
N ASP A 63 -6.69 39.92 14.02
CA ASP A 63 -5.96 40.51 12.89
C ASP A 63 -4.44 40.34 13.06
N ALA A 64 -3.92 40.63 14.27
CA ALA A 64 -2.51 40.49 14.58
C ALA A 64 -2.04 39.02 14.52
N ASN A 65 -2.84 38.07 14.98
CA ASN A 65 -2.56 36.63 14.88
C ASN A 65 -2.56 36.15 13.43
N GLU A 66 -3.46 36.65 12.58
CA GLU A 66 -3.50 36.31 11.16
C GLU A 66 -2.25 36.83 10.44
N ILE A 67 -1.85 38.07 10.72
CA ILE A 67 -0.62 38.67 10.19
C ILE A 67 0.61 37.92 10.70
N LEU A 68 0.67 37.58 11.99
CA LEU A 68 1.77 36.83 12.57
C LEU A 68 1.86 35.41 12.00
N SER A 69 0.73 34.77 11.74
CA SER A 69 0.66 33.48 11.05
C SER A 69 1.23 33.58 9.63
N LYS A 70 0.87 34.64 8.88
CA LYS A 70 1.42 34.92 7.54
C LYS A 70 2.93 35.18 7.58
N VAL A 71 3.42 35.95 8.54
CA VAL A 71 4.87 36.22 8.73
C VAL A 71 5.62 34.95 9.14
N THR A 72 5.02 34.11 10.00
CA THR A 72 5.62 32.85 10.45
C THR A 72 5.69 31.84 9.31
N SER A 73 4.61 31.72 8.51
CA SER A 73 4.61 30.87 7.31
C SER A 73 5.63 31.34 6.28
N PHE A 74 5.83 32.66 6.15
CA PHE A 74 6.86 33.23 5.27
C PHE A 74 8.28 32.95 5.78
N SER A 75 8.50 32.97 7.11
CA SER A 75 9.81 32.72 7.75
C SER A 75 10.24 31.25 7.79
N ASN A 76 9.35 30.33 7.40
CA ASN A 76 9.62 28.89 7.32
C ASN A 76 10.13 28.47 5.93
N VAL A 77 10.16 29.37 4.94
CA VAL A 77 10.77 29.11 3.63
C VAL A 77 12.28 29.34 3.73
N VAL A 78 13.07 28.27 3.78
CA VAL A 78 14.51 28.31 4.11
C VAL A 78 15.42 28.75 2.94
N GLN A 79 14.91 28.91 1.71
CA GLN A 79 15.72 29.40 0.57
C GLN A 79 14.95 30.37 -0.32
N LEU A 80 15.66 31.34 -0.91
CA LEU A 80 15.11 32.47 -1.68
C LEU A 80 14.79 32.14 -3.16
N ALA A 81 15.26 31.02 -3.70
CA ALA A 81 14.98 30.62 -5.09
C ALA A 81 13.48 30.37 -5.38
N PRO A 82 12.70 29.73 -4.49
CA PRO A 82 11.25 29.63 -4.58
C PRO A 82 10.51 30.97 -4.73
N LEU A 83 10.99 32.03 -4.08
CA LEU A 83 10.33 33.35 -4.08
C LEU A 83 10.39 34.06 -5.43
N LEU A 84 11.51 33.91 -6.16
CA LEU A 84 11.67 34.49 -7.50
C LEU A 84 10.82 33.76 -8.55
N GLY A 85 10.73 32.42 -8.47
CA GLY A 85 9.82 31.64 -9.32
C GLY A 85 8.33 31.90 -9.02
N LEU A 86 7.99 32.15 -7.76
CA LEU A 86 6.64 32.53 -7.32
C LEU A 86 6.23 33.92 -7.84
N GLU A 87 7.14 34.89 -7.84
CA GLU A 87 6.86 36.25 -8.32
C GLU A 87 6.64 36.31 -9.84
N GLU A 88 7.35 35.49 -10.61
CA GLU A 88 7.13 35.33 -12.06
C GLU A 88 5.79 34.65 -12.37
N THR A 89 5.37 33.66 -11.58
CA THR A 89 4.16 32.87 -11.83
C THR A 89 2.89 33.56 -11.33
N ILE A 90 2.95 34.33 -10.24
CA ILE A 90 1.81 35.17 -9.78
C ILE A 90 1.50 36.29 -10.79
N ARG A 91 2.50 36.73 -11.59
CA ARG A 91 2.29 37.71 -12.67
C ARG A 91 1.59 37.11 -13.90
N SER A 92 1.44 35.79 -14.01
CA SER A 92 0.90 35.13 -15.21
C SER A 92 -0.53 34.58 -15.07
N ASP A 93 -1.26 34.85 -13.98
CA ASP A 93 -2.70 34.53 -13.80
C ASP A 93 -3.13 33.05 -14.06
N GLU A 94 -2.20 32.10 -13.99
CA GLU A 94 -2.51 30.66 -14.05
C GLU A 94 -2.53 30.04 -12.65
N TYR A 95 -3.60 29.31 -12.32
CA TYR A 95 -3.67 28.44 -11.13
C TYR A 95 -2.67 27.28 -11.30
N VAL A 96 -1.42 27.49 -10.90
CA VAL A 96 -0.38 26.46 -10.93
C VAL A 96 -0.05 26.03 -9.49
N ASP A 97 -0.07 24.71 -9.25
CA ASP A 97 0.25 24.11 -7.96
C ASP A 97 1.71 24.44 -7.58
N LEU A 98 1.87 25.12 -6.44
CA LEU A 98 3.17 25.50 -5.86
C LEU A 98 4.11 24.29 -5.76
N ILE A 99 3.55 23.11 -5.48
CA ILE A 99 4.29 21.87 -5.31
C ILE A 99 4.85 21.40 -6.66
N ASP A 100 4.12 21.56 -7.76
CA ASP A 100 4.60 21.21 -9.10
C ASP A 100 5.68 22.17 -9.60
N ILE A 101 5.61 23.46 -9.24
CA ILE A 101 6.68 24.44 -9.51
C ILE A 101 7.96 24.06 -8.76
N LEU A 102 7.85 23.80 -7.45
CA LEU A 102 8.98 23.38 -6.62
C LEU A 102 9.60 22.06 -7.11
N ARG A 103 8.78 21.13 -7.61
CA ARG A 103 9.23 19.88 -8.23
C ARG A 103 9.96 20.11 -9.55
N ASN A 104 9.43 20.97 -10.43
CA ASN A 104 10.09 21.33 -11.70
C ASN A 104 11.42 22.06 -11.48
N LEU A 105 11.56 22.76 -10.36
CA LEU A 105 12.81 23.40 -9.93
C LEU A 105 13.78 22.44 -9.22
N GLY A 106 13.46 21.15 -9.10
CA GLY A 106 14.34 20.11 -8.57
C GLY A 106 14.38 20.01 -7.04
N PHE A 107 13.43 20.59 -6.31
CA PHE A 107 13.38 20.50 -4.85
C PHE A 107 12.78 19.17 -4.37
N ASN A 108 13.42 18.58 -3.36
CA ASN A 108 12.86 17.43 -2.65
C ASN A 108 11.89 17.92 -1.55
N LEU A 109 10.61 17.57 -1.67
CA LEU A 109 9.54 17.99 -0.75
C LEU A 109 9.77 17.52 0.69
N SER A 110 10.63 16.51 0.92
CA SER A 110 10.97 16.05 2.27
C SER A 110 11.72 17.07 3.12
N VAL A 111 12.30 18.11 2.51
CA VAL A 111 13.10 19.14 3.19
C VAL A 111 12.31 20.44 3.44
N LEU A 112 11.16 20.60 2.80
CA LEU A 112 10.49 21.90 2.68
C LEU A 112 9.48 22.22 3.80
N PHE A 113 9.04 21.24 4.59
CA PHE A 113 8.01 21.47 5.62
C PHE A 113 8.30 20.68 6.91
N ASP A 114 8.29 21.36 8.05
CA ASP A 114 8.05 20.72 9.33
C ASP A 114 6.61 20.18 9.33
N LYS A 115 6.43 18.88 9.59
CA LYS A 115 5.08 18.29 9.64
C LYS A 115 4.27 18.99 10.74
N PRO A 116 3.05 19.47 10.45
CA PRO A 116 2.15 20.02 11.47
C PRO A 116 1.62 18.87 12.33
N LEU A 117 2.48 18.36 13.19
CA LEU A 117 2.19 17.30 14.15
C LEU A 117 2.62 17.79 15.54
N PRO A 118 2.04 17.23 16.60
CA PRO A 118 2.50 17.48 17.96
C PRO A 118 4.01 17.30 18.08
N SER A 119 4.67 18.33 18.60
CA SER A 119 6.09 18.30 18.91
C SER A 119 6.28 17.80 20.34
N VAL A 120 7.17 16.83 20.50
CA VAL A 120 7.49 16.20 21.77
C VAL A 120 8.90 16.58 22.16
N SER A 121 9.04 17.19 23.33
CA SER A 121 10.34 17.49 23.92
C SER A 121 10.88 16.29 24.67
N ILE A 122 12.16 15.98 24.44
CA ILE A 122 12.88 14.93 25.14
C ILE A 122 14.03 15.60 25.92
N PRO A 123 14.06 15.49 27.26
CA PRO A 123 15.16 15.99 28.06
C PRO A 123 16.47 15.30 27.65
N THR A 124 17.55 16.06 27.47
CA THR A 124 18.90 15.48 27.37
C THR A 124 19.47 15.28 28.77
N THR A 125 20.65 14.64 28.85
CA THR A 125 21.37 14.42 30.11
C THR A 125 21.86 15.72 30.76
N ASP A 126 21.89 16.81 30.01
CA ASP A 126 22.16 18.16 30.52
C ASP A 126 20.80 18.85 30.70
N GLU A 127 20.40 19.12 31.94
CA GLU A 127 19.03 19.51 32.34
C GLU A 127 18.51 20.82 31.70
N GLU A 128 19.35 21.54 30.93
CA GLU A 128 19.02 22.81 30.26
C GLU A 128 18.72 22.68 28.75
N GLU A 129 18.94 21.53 28.10
CA GLU A 129 18.67 21.33 26.67
C GLU A 129 17.59 20.27 26.38
N TYR A 130 16.59 20.65 25.56
CA TYR A 130 15.57 19.72 25.07
C TYR A 130 15.78 19.42 23.59
N LYS A 131 15.76 18.13 23.23
CA LYS A 131 15.63 17.72 21.83
C LYS A 131 14.15 17.58 21.50
N THR A 132 13.65 18.44 20.60
CA THR A 132 12.28 18.38 20.12
C THR A 132 12.19 17.51 18.87
N LYS A 133 11.22 16.60 18.83
CA LYS A 133 10.90 15.79 17.65
C LYS A 133 9.39 15.71 17.46
N SER A 134 8.94 15.57 16.22
CA SER A 134 7.54 15.25 15.95
C SER A 134 7.12 13.90 16.55
N ILE A 135 5.87 13.79 17.00
CA ILE A 135 5.33 12.61 17.67
C ILE A 135 5.47 11.31 16.83
N ASP A 136 5.34 11.40 15.51
CA ASP A 136 5.49 10.26 14.59
C ASP A 136 6.92 9.69 14.63
N ASN A 137 7.92 10.57 14.61
CA ASN A 137 9.32 10.24 14.76
C ASN A 137 9.59 9.63 16.13
N VAL A 138 8.91 10.09 17.18
CA VAL A 138 9.03 9.57 18.54
C VAL A 138 8.54 8.13 18.65
N LEU A 139 7.45 7.73 17.97
CA LEU A 139 6.94 6.35 18.07
C LEU A 139 8.00 5.29 17.67
N PHE A 140 8.80 5.59 16.64
CA PHE A 140 9.93 4.73 16.22
C PHE A 140 11.23 5.05 16.97
N SER A 141 11.54 6.33 17.07
CA SER A 141 12.82 6.79 17.61
C SER A 141 12.89 6.68 19.10
N TYR A 142 11.80 6.48 19.84
CA TYR A 142 11.73 6.36 21.31
C TYR A 142 10.81 5.21 21.74
N THR A 143 10.83 4.10 20.99
CA THR A 143 10.10 2.87 21.35
C THR A 143 10.33 2.47 22.82
N PRO A 144 9.27 2.13 23.58
CA PRO A 144 9.40 1.69 24.97
C PRO A 144 10.32 0.47 25.12
N PHE A 145 10.99 0.36 26.26
CA PHE A 145 11.92 -0.72 26.61
C PHE A 145 13.20 -0.82 25.77
N LYS A 146 13.40 0.11 24.84
CA LYS A 146 14.64 0.24 24.08
C LYS A 146 15.67 1.00 24.92
N LEU A 147 16.81 0.36 25.17
CA LEU A 147 17.94 0.93 25.91
C LEU A 147 18.62 2.03 25.09
N ARG A 148 18.93 3.17 25.71
CA ARG A 148 19.56 4.35 25.06
C ARG A 148 20.68 4.90 25.90
N GLY A 149 21.61 5.61 25.27
CA GLY A 149 22.77 6.21 25.94
C GLY A 149 24.06 5.44 25.67
N THR A 150 25.16 5.94 26.24
CA THR A 150 26.52 5.40 26.10
C THR A 150 27.18 5.36 27.48
N GLU A 151 28.18 4.49 27.64
CA GLU A 151 29.12 4.51 28.78
C GLU A 151 28.47 4.55 30.18
N GLY A 152 27.65 3.55 30.49
CA GLY A 152 27.06 3.40 31.83
C GLY A 152 25.94 4.40 32.15
N ASN A 153 25.72 5.42 31.32
CA ASN A 153 24.61 6.35 31.44
C ASN A 153 23.47 5.94 30.48
N TYR A 154 22.78 4.87 30.87
CA TYR A 154 21.70 4.32 30.07
C TYR A 154 20.33 4.80 30.55
N SER A 155 19.46 5.12 29.60
CA SER A 155 18.08 5.52 29.84
C SER A 155 17.10 4.66 29.05
N MET A 156 15.89 4.52 29.56
CA MET A 156 14.84 3.72 28.94
C MET A 156 13.47 4.37 29.15
N LEU A 157 12.62 4.31 28.12
CA LEU A 157 11.22 4.66 28.26
C LEU A 157 10.46 3.46 28.84
N LEU A 158 9.89 3.59 30.03
CA LEU A 158 9.19 2.52 30.74
C LEU A 158 7.69 2.79 30.77
N LEU A 159 6.92 1.92 30.13
CA LEU A 159 5.46 2.03 30.06
C LEU A 159 4.76 0.83 30.73
N PRO A 160 3.55 1.04 31.27
CA PRO A 160 2.78 -0.01 31.92
C PRO A 160 2.27 -1.05 30.93
N SER A 161 2.13 -2.29 31.41
CA SER A 161 1.73 -3.45 30.62
C SER A 161 0.33 -3.93 30.99
N VAL A 162 -0.43 -4.41 30.00
CA VAL A 162 -1.73 -5.06 30.21
C VAL A 162 -1.61 -6.30 31.12
N ARG A 163 -0.46 -6.99 31.08
CA ARG A 163 -0.19 -8.18 31.91
C ARG A 163 0.35 -7.85 33.30
N GLY A 164 0.43 -6.56 33.64
CA GLY A 164 0.85 -6.05 34.94
C GLY A 164 2.35 -5.76 35.05
N ASP A 165 2.66 -4.80 35.90
CA ASP A 165 4.00 -4.25 36.15
C ASP A 165 4.10 -3.68 37.57
N ASN A 166 5.26 -3.11 37.94
CA ASN A 166 5.45 -2.39 39.20
C ASN A 166 5.98 -0.96 38.99
N LEU A 167 5.50 -0.25 37.96
CA LEU A 167 5.94 1.11 37.62
C LEU A 167 5.30 2.21 38.50
N GLN A 168 4.89 1.89 39.72
CA GLN A 168 4.21 2.84 40.61
C GLN A 168 5.08 4.08 40.88
N GLY A 169 4.52 5.27 40.65
CA GLY A 169 5.19 6.56 40.88
C GLY A 169 6.11 7.02 39.75
N LEU A 170 6.20 6.29 38.63
CA LEU A 170 6.99 6.69 37.47
C LEU A 170 6.08 7.26 36.37
N ASN A 171 6.04 8.59 36.28
CA ASN A 171 5.34 9.27 35.19
C ASN A 171 6.26 9.35 33.97
N TRP A 172 5.88 8.67 32.88
CA TRP A 172 6.65 8.63 31.64
C TRP A 172 6.40 9.83 30.71
N CYS A 173 5.36 10.62 31.00
CA CYS A 173 5.02 11.86 30.30
C CYS A 173 4.50 12.94 31.26
N ASP A 174 4.19 14.09 30.70
CA ASP A 174 3.52 15.23 31.33
C ASP A 174 2.04 14.94 31.67
N GLU A 175 1.51 15.63 32.69
CA GLU A 175 0.14 15.39 33.20
C GLU A 175 -0.95 16.00 32.30
N ASP A 176 -0.58 17.01 31.52
CA ASP A 176 -1.40 17.74 30.55
C ASP A 176 -1.47 17.05 29.17
N ALA A 177 -0.89 15.86 29.03
CA ALA A 177 -0.91 15.09 27.80
C ALA A 177 -2.35 14.76 27.35
N VAL A 178 -2.67 15.09 26.10
CA VAL A 178 -3.99 14.82 25.52
C VAL A 178 -4.20 13.31 25.48
N THR A 179 -5.33 12.85 26.03
CA THR A 179 -5.61 11.41 26.21
C THR A 179 -6.81 10.96 25.38
N PHE A 180 -6.70 9.77 24.77
CA PHE A 180 -7.81 9.05 24.14
C PHE A 180 -7.65 7.55 24.33
N TYR A 181 -8.68 6.76 23.98
CA TYR A 181 -8.71 5.32 24.23
C TYR A 181 -8.95 4.52 22.95
N GLU A 182 -8.28 3.37 22.85
CA GLU A 182 -8.49 2.39 21.77
C GLU A 182 -8.16 0.97 22.26
N ASP A 183 -9.00 -0.02 21.97
CA ASP A 183 -8.80 -1.42 22.40
C ASP A 183 -8.47 -1.60 23.92
N ASN A 184 -9.06 -0.77 24.79
CA ASN A 184 -8.76 -0.68 26.24
C ASN A 184 -7.35 -0.18 26.60
N ILE A 185 -6.64 0.43 25.65
CA ILE A 185 -5.35 1.10 25.84
C ILE A 185 -5.61 2.59 26.04
N LYS A 186 -4.98 3.17 27.06
CA LYS A 186 -4.95 4.63 27.27
C LYS A 186 -3.83 5.22 26.41
N ILE A 187 -4.18 5.97 25.39
CA ILE A 187 -3.22 6.57 24.46
C ILE A 187 -3.03 8.03 24.85
N LEU A 188 -1.78 8.45 24.98
CA LEU A 188 -1.41 9.81 25.33
C LEU A 188 -0.60 10.45 24.21
N THR A 189 -0.91 11.71 23.92
CA THR A 189 -0.11 12.60 23.07
C THR A 189 0.70 13.53 23.98
N PRO A 190 1.93 13.13 24.37
CA PRO A 190 2.73 13.86 25.33
C PRO A 190 3.33 15.13 24.71
N ASN A 191 3.44 16.19 25.52
CA ASN A 191 4.30 17.33 25.21
C ASN A 191 5.76 17.01 25.56
N VAL A 192 5.98 16.18 26.59
CA VAL A 192 7.31 15.77 27.06
C VAL A 192 7.34 14.28 27.33
N ILE A 193 8.36 13.58 26.81
CA ILE A 193 8.64 12.20 27.20
C ILE A 193 9.80 12.17 28.18
N LYS A 194 9.57 11.53 29.33
CA LYS A 194 10.55 11.36 30.40
C LYS A 194 11.20 9.99 30.27
N LEU A 195 12.48 9.98 29.91
CA LEU A 195 13.29 8.77 29.94
C LEU A 195 13.80 8.56 31.36
N ILE A 196 13.77 7.32 31.82
CA ILE A 196 14.26 6.97 33.16
C ILE A 196 15.71 6.52 33.03
N ASN A 197 16.60 7.22 33.73
CA ASN A 197 17.98 6.80 33.87
C ASN A 197 18.04 5.52 34.70
N LEU A 198 18.68 4.48 34.17
CA LEU A 198 18.78 3.19 34.85
C LEU A 198 19.61 3.25 36.14
N ASN A 199 20.48 4.25 36.29
CA ASN A 199 21.25 4.47 37.53
C ASN A 199 20.39 5.05 38.67
N GLU A 200 19.27 5.68 38.35
CA GLU A 200 18.35 6.29 39.33
C GLU A 200 17.31 5.31 39.87
N LEU A 201 17.29 4.08 39.33
CA LEU A 201 16.35 3.04 39.77
C LEU A 201 16.64 2.62 41.22
N ARG A 202 15.70 2.94 42.12
CA ARG A 202 15.75 2.54 43.55
C ARG A 202 15.47 1.05 43.79
N GLY A 203 15.08 0.30 42.76
CA GLY A 203 14.80 -1.13 42.84
C GLY A 203 14.58 -1.76 41.45
N THR A 204 14.41 -3.09 41.43
CA THR A 204 14.14 -3.82 40.18
C THR A 204 12.73 -3.55 39.67
N ILE A 205 12.63 -2.96 38.49
CA ILE A 205 11.40 -2.83 37.72
C ILE A 205 11.09 -4.17 37.05
N ARG A 206 9.81 -4.54 37.01
CA ARG A 206 9.29 -5.77 36.44
C ARG A 206 8.11 -5.44 35.55
N ILE A 207 8.16 -5.92 34.31
CA ILE A 207 7.11 -5.72 33.32
C ILE A 207 6.76 -7.08 32.75
N ASN A 208 5.53 -7.53 32.96
CA ASN A 208 5.08 -8.81 32.40
C ASN A 208 4.62 -8.61 30.96
N GLY A 209 4.90 -9.58 30.10
CA GLY A 209 4.41 -9.60 28.72
C GLY A 209 3.55 -10.81 28.43
N GLU A 210 3.20 -10.96 27.17
CA GLU A 210 2.42 -12.09 26.66
C GLU A 210 3.16 -13.42 26.83
N TYR A 211 2.39 -14.51 26.81
CA TYR A 211 2.89 -15.90 26.90
C TYR A 211 3.83 -16.17 28.08
N GLY A 212 3.65 -15.43 29.17
CA GLY A 212 4.51 -15.56 30.32
C GLY A 212 5.91 -15.02 30.08
N PHE A 213 6.08 -13.97 29.27
CA PHE A 213 7.27 -13.13 29.24
C PHE A 213 7.37 -12.23 30.48
N ARG A 214 8.59 -11.88 30.90
CA ARG A 214 8.87 -10.87 31.92
C ARG A 214 10.20 -10.20 31.62
N LEU A 215 10.19 -8.88 31.61
CA LEU A 215 11.38 -8.06 31.59
C LEU A 215 11.63 -7.55 33.01
N GLU A 216 12.83 -7.79 33.54
CA GLU A 216 13.30 -7.15 34.76
C GLU A 216 14.43 -6.18 34.45
N ILE A 217 14.32 -4.96 34.99
CA ILE A 217 15.24 -3.85 34.72
C ILE A 217 15.74 -3.33 36.06
N ASP A 218 17.05 -3.24 36.20
CA ASP A 218 17.75 -2.62 37.33
C ASP A 218 19.08 -2.04 36.85
N ARG A 219 19.87 -1.50 37.78
CA ARG A 219 21.19 -0.93 37.50
C ARG A 219 22.20 -1.93 36.90
N MET A 220 21.98 -3.24 37.00
CA MET A 220 22.92 -4.26 36.49
C MET A 220 22.61 -4.70 35.05
N LEU A 221 21.32 -4.66 34.65
CA LEU A 221 20.88 -4.91 33.27
C LEU A 221 21.60 -4.08 32.17
N PRO A 222 21.97 -2.79 32.36
CA PRO A 222 22.65 -2.00 31.30
C PRO A 222 23.89 -2.68 30.71
N GLU A 223 24.64 -3.43 31.53
CA GLU A 223 25.87 -4.10 31.08
C GLU A 223 25.71 -5.61 30.95
N ARG A 224 24.90 -6.24 31.83
CA ARG A 224 24.81 -7.69 31.94
C ARG A 224 23.35 -8.14 31.98
N ALA A 225 22.93 -8.78 30.90
CA ALA A 225 21.64 -9.44 30.80
C ALA A 225 21.82 -10.97 30.82
N PHE A 226 21.02 -11.61 31.65
CA PHE A 226 20.74 -13.03 31.60
C PHE A 226 19.32 -13.26 31.12
N TYR A 227 19.11 -14.40 30.48
CA TYR A 227 17.85 -14.66 29.81
C TYR A 227 17.48 -16.13 29.80
N CYS A 228 16.19 -16.36 29.68
CA CYS A 228 15.63 -17.66 29.38
C CYS A 228 15.74 -17.90 27.87
N LYS A 229 16.44 -18.96 27.46
CA LYS A 229 16.50 -19.40 26.06
C LYS A 229 15.12 -19.65 25.45
N MET A 230 14.09 -19.88 26.28
CA MET A 230 12.72 -20.06 25.80
C MET A 230 11.97 -18.74 25.53
N GLY A 231 12.57 -17.56 25.76
CA GLY A 231 11.91 -16.27 25.50
C GLY A 231 11.04 -15.73 26.64
N TYR A 232 10.97 -16.40 27.79
CA TYR A 232 10.01 -16.03 28.84
C TYR A 232 10.49 -15.03 29.90
N TYR A 233 11.79 -14.73 29.93
CA TYR A 233 12.32 -13.92 31.02
C TYR A 233 13.71 -13.36 30.69
N ILE A 234 13.91 -12.06 30.89
CA ILE A 234 15.21 -11.38 30.86
C ILE A 234 15.38 -10.66 32.22
N THR A 235 16.56 -10.78 32.85
CA THR A 235 16.91 -10.12 34.11
C THR A 235 18.43 -9.94 34.22
N SER A 236 18.89 -9.12 35.16
CA SER A 236 20.32 -8.93 35.44
C SER A 236 20.95 -10.05 36.28
N LYS A 237 20.12 -10.94 36.85
CA LYS A 237 20.55 -11.99 37.77
C LYS A 237 20.95 -13.29 37.07
N PRO A 238 21.95 -14.03 37.57
CA PRO A 238 22.43 -15.27 36.97
C PRO A 238 21.49 -16.47 37.15
N SER A 239 20.26 -16.26 37.62
CA SER A 239 19.24 -17.31 37.77
C SER A 239 17.84 -16.78 37.46
N CYS A 240 16.96 -17.69 37.03
CA CYS A 240 15.54 -17.40 36.89
C CYS A 240 14.83 -17.61 38.24
N ASN A 241 14.09 -16.60 38.69
CA ASN A 241 13.28 -16.66 39.93
C ASN A 241 11.78 -16.75 39.66
N ARG A 242 11.36 -16.97 38.41
CA ARG A 242 9.95 -17.03 38.02
C ARG A 242 9.37 -18.40 38.32
N ARG A 243 9.08 -18.66 39.61
CA ARG A 243 8.46 -19.91 40.08
C ARG A 243 7.09 -20.20 39.47
N ARG A 244 6.37 -19.16 39.05
CA ARG A 244 5.07 -19.24 38.36
C ARG A 244 5.18 -19.46 36.84
N CYS A 245 6.39 -19.65 36.30
CA CYS A 245 6.56 -20.04 34.90
C CYS A 245 6.01 -21.46 34.73
N TYR A 246 5.22 -21.71 33.68
CA TYR A 246 4.70 -23.05 33.41
C TYR A 246 5.83 -24.07 33.10
N LEU A 247 7.02 -23.59 32.71
CA LEU A 247 8.23 -24.41 32.56
C LEU A 247 9.07 -24.52 33.85
N TRP A 248 8.62 -23.95 34.98
CA TRP A 248 9.42 -23.91 36.21
C TRP A 248 9.80 -25.31 36.70
N GLN A 249 8.85 -26.25 36.71
CA GLN A 249 9.09 -27.62 37.17
C GLN A 249 10.23 -28.31 36.41
N VAL A 250 10.30 -28.06 35.09
CA VAL A 250 11.32 -28.63 34.19
C VAL A 250 12.62 -27.84 34.22
N CYS A 251 12.54 -26.52 34.38
CA CYS A 251 13.69 -25.62 34.29
C CYS A 251 14.48 -25.51 35.61
N LYS A 252 13.76 -25.53 36.73
CA LYS A 252 14.27 -25.24 38.09
C LYS A 252 15.17 -24.00 38.15
N GLY A 253 14.85 -23.00 37.32
CA GLY A 253 15.56 -21.73 37.24
C GLY A 253 16.94 -21.75 36.55
N ARG A 254 17.43 -22.90 36.07
CA ARG A 254 18.80 -23.05 35.54
C ARG A 254 18.88 -23.69 34.15
N ARG A 255 18.05 -24.69 33.85
CA ARG A 255 18.20 -25.53 32.64
C ARG A 255 18.21 -24.72 31.34
N PHE A 256 17.34 -23.71 31.25
CA PHE A 256 17.22 -22.87 30.05
C PHE A 256 17.83 -21.48 30.23
N TRP A 257 18.60 -21.25 31.29
CA TRP A 257 19.16 -19.95 31.63
C TRP A 257 20.52 -19.73 30.95
N LYS A 258 20.76 -18.56 30.38
CA LYS A 258 21.98 -18.19 29.65
C LYS A 258 22.39 -16.73 29.93
N GLY A 259 23.68 -16.43 29.78
CA GLY A 259 24.27 -15.11 30.04
C GLY A 259 25.57 -15.23 30.85
N PRO A 260 26.20 -14.09 31.20
CA PRO A 260 25.79 -12.73 30.86
C PRO A 260 26.10 -12.39 29.39
N LYS A 261 25.26 -11.55 28.77
CA LYS A 261 25.52 -10.86 27.49
C LYS A 261 25.10 -9.40 27.62
N THR A 262 25.58 -8.52 26.74
CA THR A 262 25.07 -7.14 26.69
C THR A 262 23.63 -7.13 26.21
N TYR A 263 22.78 -6.26 26.78
CA TYR A 263 21.36 -6.17 26.40
C TYR A 263 21.18 -5.88 24.90
N TYR A 264 22.01 -4.98 24.35
CA TYR A 264 22.01 -4.65 22.91
C TYR A 264 22.33 -5.84 22.00
N SER A 265 23.23 -6.72 22.42
CA SER A 265 23.52 -7.94 21.65
C SER A 265 22.45 -9.01 21.82
N LEU A 266 21.62 -8.90 22.86
CA LEU A 266 20.63 -9.90 23.20
C LEU A 266 19.33 -9.70 22.43
N VAL A 267 18.78 -8.48 22.38
CA VAL A 267 17.46 -8.20 21.78
C VAL A 267 17.45 -6.91 20.97
N LYS A 268 16.81 -6.94 19.80
CA LYS A 268 16.35 -5.74 19.07
C LYS A 268 14.90 -5.46 19.49
N VAL A 269 14.60 -4.21 19.83
CA VAL A 269 13.27 -3.78 20.28
C VAL A 269 12.57 -2.98 19.18
N MET A 270 11.35 -3.36 18.83
CA MET A 270 10.56 -2.73 17.76
C MET A 270 9.11 -2.44 18.22
N PRO A 271 8.53 -1.29 17.82
CA PRO A 271 7.13 -0.98 18.09
C PRO A 271 6.23 -1.67 17.05
N GLU A 272 5.05 -2.12 17.48
CA GLU A 272 3.92 -2.42 16.60
C GLU A 272 3.00 -1.19 16.60
N ILE A 273 3.05 -0.40 15.53
CA ILE A 273 2.26 0.83 15.38
C ILE A 273 0.96 0.50 14.66
N ARG A 274 -0.17 0.80 15.30
CA ARG A 274 -1.50 0.67 14.69
C ARG A 274 -1.97 2.00 14.14
N VAL A 275 -2.64 1.90 13.00
CA VAL A 275 -3.39 3.00 12.38
C VAL A 275 -4.85 2.58 12.37
N LYS A 276 -5.71 3.39 12.97
CA LYS A 276 -7.16 3.19 12.96
C LYS A 276 -7.85 4.41 12.41
N ILE A 277 -8.65 4.22 11.37
CA ILE A 277 -9.55 5.24 10.87
C ILE A 277 -10.72 5.33 11.86
N ASP A 278 -10.95 6.52 12.40
CA ASP A 278 -12.00 6.79 13.39
C ASP A 278 -13.30 7.20 12.69
N SER A 279 -13.20 8.14 11.76
CA SER A 279 -14.33 8.65 10.97
C SER A 279 -13.81 9.32 9.71
N TYR A 280 -14.63 9.39 8.67
CA TYR A 280 -14.32 10.18 7.48
C TYR A 280 -15.61 10.71 6.84
N GLU A 281 -15.50 11.83 6.13
CA GLU A 281 -16.60 12.39 5.34
C GLU A 281 -16.89 11.54 4.10
N SER A 282 -18.09 11.70 3.54
CA SER A 282 -18.51 10.98 2.34
C SER A 282 -17.46 11.11 1.23
N PRO A 283 -16.94 9.98 0.71
CA PRO A 283 -15.93 10.03 -0.34
C PRO A 283 -16.47 10.66 -1.62
N ARG A 284 -15.68 11.54 -2.23
CA ARG A 284 -15.94 12.11 -3.55
C ARG A 284 -15.27 11.26 -4.61
N GLU A 285 -16.03 10.81 -5.61
CA GLU A 285 -15.48 10.09 -6.73
C GLU A 285 -14.54 11.00 -7.54
N LEU A 286 -13.27 10.62 -7.62
CA LEU A 286 -12.31 11.24 -8.53
C LEU A 286 -12.39 10.58 -9.89
N ARG A 287 -12.44 9.25 -9.88
CA ARG A 287 -12.46 8.47 -11.10
C ARG A 287 -13.05 7.10 -10.92
N LYS A 288 -14.03 6.79 -11.76
CA LYS A 288 -14.58 5.45 -11.92
C LYS A 288 -13.83 4.69 -13.00
N ILE A 289 -13.26 3.53 -12.67
CA ILE A 289 -12.66 2.63 -13.65
C ILE A 289 -13.76 1.74 -14.25
N ASP A 290 -14.57 1.15 -13.39
CA ASP A 290 -15.81 0.46 -13.74
C ASP A 290 -16.77 0.47 -12.53
N ASN A 291 -17.86 -0.31 -12.56
CA ASN A 291 -18.80 -0.40 -11.43
C ASN A 291 -18.20 -1.06 -10.17
N ASN A 292 -17.03 -1.68 -10.27
CA ASN A 292 -16.42 -2.46 -9.20
C ASN A 292 -15.19 -1.77 -8.60
N LEU A 293 -14.58 -0.81 -9.30
CA LEU A 293 -13.36 -0.12 -8.88
C LEU A 293 -13.47 1.40 -9.07
N THR A 294 -13.22 2.14 -7.99
CA THR A 294 -13.31 3.60 -7.96
C THR A 294 -12.14 4.20 -7.19
N ILE A 295 -11.59 5.30 -7.69
CA ILE A 295 -10.64 6.15 -6.98
C ILE A 295 -11.43 7.32 -6.40
N GLU A 296 -11.28 7.52 -5.09
CA GLU A 296 -12.07 8.47 -4.30
C GLU A 296 -11.12 9.43 -3.57
N ALA A 297 -11.56 10.68 -3.38
CA ALA A 297 -10.96 11.64 -2.48
C ALA A 297 -11.82 11.79 -1.23
N ILE A 298 -11.17 11.97 -0.10
CA ILE A 298 -11.81 12.22 1.19
C ILE A 298 -11.20 13.50 1.73
N ASP A 299 -12.02 14.56 1.78
CA ASP A 299 -11.56 15.90 2.16
C ASP A 299 -11.23 16.00 3.66
N ASN A 300 -11.87 15.17 4.49
CA ASN A 300 -11.65 15.13 5.93
C ASN A 300 -11.78 13.71 6.48
N LEU A 301 -10.66 13.18 6.98
CA LEU A 301 -10.51 11.88 7.59
C LEU A 301 -9.80 12.03 8.93
N ASN A 302 -10.38 11.42 9.96
CA ASN A 302 -9.79 11.33 11.28
C ASN A 302 -9.16 9.95 11.48
N ALA A 303 -7.87 9.91 11.79
CA ALA A 303 -7.14 8.70 12.10
C ALA A 303 -6.42 8.79 13.44
N LYS A 304 -6.25 7.64 14.09
CA LYS A 304 -5.50 7.44 15.33
C LYS A 304 -4.27 6.60 15.03
N LEU A 305 -3.11 7.07 15.49
CA LEU A 305 -1.83 6.38 15.39
C LEU A 305 -1.24 6.17 16.77
N TYR A 306 -0.86 4.94 17.12
CA TYR A 306 -0.32 4.65 18.44
C TYR A 306 0.49 3.35 18.48
N ILE A 307 1.37 3.22 19.47
CA ILE A 307 2.07 1.96 19.74
C ILE A 307 1.10 1.03 20.47
N HIS A 308 0.73 -0.08 19.85
CA HIS A 308 -0.13 -1.09 20.49
C HIS A 308 0.69 -2.04 21.37
N SER A 309 1.84 -2.50 20.86
CA SER A 309 2.71 -3.41 21.58
C SER A 309 4.18 -3.18 21.24
N VAL A 310 5.07 -3.76 22.05
CA VAL A 310 6.51 -3.79 21.81
C VAL A 310 6.98 -5.22 21.65
N ILE A 311 7.70 -5.47 20.57
CA ILE A 311 8.20 -6.79 20.18
C ILE A 311 9.72 -6.84 20.38
N PHE A 312 10.19 -7.92 20.99
CA PHE A 312 11.61 -8.19 21.23
C PHE A 312 12.08 -9.28 20.25
N LEU A 313 13.03 -8.95 19.41
CA LEU A 313 13.57 -9.83 18.37
C LEU A 313 14.96 -10.32 18.77
N SER A 314 15.19 -11.64 18.72
CA SER A 314 16.50 -12.22 19.06
C SER A 314 16.71 -13.59 18.43
N SER A 315 17.92 -13.85 17.93
CA SER A 315 18.34 -15.19 17.52
C SER A 315 18.58 -16.15 18.71
N TYR A 316 18.70 -15.61 19.93
CA TYR A 316 18.96 -16.38 21.14
C TYR A 316 17.70 -16.91 21.82
N LEU A 317 16.55 -16.31 21.53
CA LEU A 317 15.26 -16.66 22.10
C LEU A 317 14.52 -17.59 21.13
N ASN A 318 13.87 -18.62 21.68
CA ASN A 318 13.04 -19.53 20.89
C ASN A 318 11.63 -18.96 20.60
N TYR A 319 11.23 -17.94 21.35
CA TYR A 319 9.97 -17.24 21.27
C TYR A 319 10.29 -15.74 21.26
N ASN A 320 9.63 -14.94 20.41
CA ASN A 320 9.81 -13.49 20.38
C ASN A 320 8.87 -12.83 21.38
N PRO A 321 9.38 -12.36 22.53
CA PRO A 321 8.52 -11.81 23.55
C PRO A 321 7.81 -10.54 23.07
N ARG A 322 6.56 -10.38 23.51
CA ARG A 322 5.72 -9.22 23.24
C ARG A 322 5.20 -8.62 24.55
N ILE A 323 5.21 -7.30 24.66
CA ILE A 323 4.57 -6.57 25.75
C ILE A 323 3.46 -5.71 25.14
N SER A 324 2.21 -6.09 25.39
CA SER A 324 1.03 -5.27 25.09
C SER A 324 0.94 -4.13 26.10
N LEU A 325 0.80 -2.90 25.62
CA LEU A 325 0.85 -1.71 26.47
C LEU A 325 -0.52 -1.39 27.06
N LYS A 326 -0.56 -1.01 28.34
CA LYS A 326 -1.77 -0.48 29.00
C LYS A 326 -1.93 1.02 28.73
N GLU A 327 -0.80 1.72 28.68
CA GLU A 327 -0.72 3.11 28.27
C GLU A 327 0.34 3.25 27.19
N ALA A 328 0.13 4.09 26.18
CA ALA A 328 1.01 4.20 25.02
C ALA A 328 1.09 5.61 24.43
N PRO A 329 2.23 6.00 23.82
CA PRO A 329 2.28 7.22 23.03
C PRO A 329 1.51 7.04 21.73
N GLY A 330 0.81 8.08 21.33
CA GLY A 330 0.08 8.14 20.08
C GLY A 330 -0.49 9.53 19.82
N TYR A 331 -1.11 9.70 18.66
CA TYR A 331 -1.70 10.96 18.24
C TYR A 331 -2.90 10.72 17.33
N LYS A 332 -3.73 11.76 17.23
CA LYS A 332 -4.80 11.85 16.24
C LYS A 332 -4.34 12.76 15.11
N ILE A 333 -4.80 12.47 13.91
CA ILE A 333 -4.67 13.36 12.76
C ILE A 333 -6.03 13.56 12.12
N SER A 334 -6.36 14.80 11.79
CA SER A 334 -7.45 15.17 10.90
C SER A 334 -6.85 15.68 9.60
N THR A 335 -7.11 14.99 8.49
CA THR A 335 -6.38 15.23 7.25
C THR A 335 -7.14 14.70 6.02
N ARG A 336 -6.61 14.96 4.83
CA ARG A 336 -7.14 14.43 3.58
C ARG A 336 -6.62 13.03 3.29
N ALA A 337 -7.39 12.29 2.52
CA ALA A 337 -7.00 10.97 2.06
C ALA A 337 -7.43 10.71 0.61
N ILE A 338 -6.70 9.82 -0.05
CA ILE A 338 -7.10 9.19 -1.30
C ILE A 338 -7.46 7.75 -0.98
N ALA A 339 -8.60 7.29 -1.48
CA ALA A 339 -9.04 5.92 -1.29
C ALA A 339 -9.18 5.19 -2.63
N LEU A 340 -8.68 3.96 -2.67
CA LEU A 340 -9.00 3.01 -3.73
C LEU A 340 -10.10 2.09 -3.21
N SER A 341 -11.30 2.21 -3.79
CA SER A 341 -12.51 1.52 -3.33
C SER A 341 -12.90 0.38 -4.26
N PHE A 342 -13.28 -0.75 -3.66
CA PHE A 342 -13.62 -1.99 -4.35
C PHE A 342 -15.00 -2.50 -3.95
N ASP A 343 -15.79 -2.93 -4.93
CA ASP A 343 -17.01 -3.70 -4.66
C ASP A 343 -16.68 -5.04 -3.98
N ARG A 344 -17.46 -5.38 -2.96
CA ARG A 344 -17.28 -6.59 -2.14
C ARG A 344 -17.39 -7.86 -2.98
N LYS A 345 -18.46 -7.99 -3.77
CA LYS A 345 -18.72 -9.21 -4.55
C LYS A 345 -17.64 -9.40 -5.60
N PHE A 346 -17.19 -8.31 -6.21
CA PHE A 346 -16.09 -8.34 -7.16
C PHE A 346 -14.81 -8.90 -6.53
N LEU A 347 -14.36 -8.42 -5.37
CA LEU A 347 -13.15 -8.94 -4.72
C LEU A 347 -13.30 -10.41 -4.31
N GLU A 348 -14.45 -10.79 -3.74
CA GLU A 348 -14.74 -12.17 -3.35
C GLU A 348 -14.70 -13.11 -4.57
N GLU A 349 -15.36 -12.74 -5.67
CA GLU A 349 -15.37 -13.51 -6.91
C GLU A 349 -13.98 -13.56 -7.58
N PHE A 350 -13.24 -12.44 -7.55
CA PHE A 350 -11.87 -12.37 -8.07
C PHE A 350 -10.96 -13.36 -7.33
N VAL A 351 -10.86 -13.23 -6.00
CA VAL A 351 -9.98 -14.07 -5.20
C VAL A 351 -10.39 -15.54 -5.32
N LYS A 352 -11.69 -15.85 -5.25
CA LYS A 352 -12.20 -17.21 -5.43
C LYS A 352 -11.82 -17.78 -6.79
N ARG A 353 -12.01 -17.01 -7.87
CA ARG A 353 -11.65 -17.43 -9.24
C ARG A 353 -10.16 -17.70 -9.36
N VAL A 354 -9.30 -16.82 -8.85
CA VAL A 354 -7.83 -16.98 -8.91
C VAL A 354 -7.39 -18.22 -8.13
N LEU A 355 -7.93 -18.44 -6.92
CA LEU A 355 -7.65 -19.63 -6.12
C LEU A 355 -8.07 -20.93 -6.81
N GLN A 356 -9.17 -20.89 -7.59
CA GLN A 356 -9.64 -22.04 -8.35
C GLN A 356 -8.81 -22.30 -9.62
N SER A 357 -8.41 -21.24 -10.34
CA SER A 357 -7.75 -21.37 -11.64
C SER A 357 -6.22 -21.48 -11.56
N ASN A 358 -5.58 -20.91 -10.54
CA ASN A 358 -4.12 -20.86 -10.41
C ASN A 358 -3.62 -21.72 -9.24
N GLN A 359 -2.87 -22.77 -9.55
CA GLN A 359 -2.38 -23.73 -8.54
C GLN A 359 -1.31 -23.16 -7.64
N ASP A 360 -0.43 -22.33 -8.18
CA ASP A 360 0.67 -21.75 -7.43
C ASP A 360 0.13 -20.76 -6.40
N VAL A 361 -0.78 -19.86 -6.85
CA VAL A 361 -1.44 -18.89 -5.95
C VAL A 361 -2.23 -19.61 -4.86
N PHE A 362 -3.00 -20.65 -5.22
CA PHE A 362 -3.72 -21.46 -4.23
C PHE A 362 -2.79 -22.04 -3.18
N THR A 363 -1.69 -22.66 -3.62
CA THR A 363 -0.75 -23.33 -2.72
C THR A 363 -0.12 -22.32 -1.76
N TRP A 364 0.35 -21.18 -2.28
CA TRP A 364 0.94 -20.12 -1.46
C TRP A 364 -0.02 -19.61 -0.40
N LEU A 365 -1.23 -19.21 -0.81
CA LEU A 365 -2.23 -18.66 0.10
C LEU A 365 -2.74 -19.70 1.09
N PHE A 366 -2.94 -20.95 0.67
CA PHE A 366 -3.40 -22.01 1.56
C PHE A 366 -2.37 -22.34 2.64
N VAL A 367 -1.07 -22.41 2.30
CA VAL A 367 -0.01 -22.65 3.29
C VAL A 367 0.06 -21.48 4.28
N LYS A 368 -0.01 -20.23 3.80
CA LYS A 368 -0.02 -19.03 4.65
C LYS A 368 -1.25 -18.99 5.58
N TYR A 369 -2.42 -19.28 5.04
CA TYR A 369 -3.68 -19.37 5.78
C TYR A 369 -3.62 -20.47 6.84
N PHE A 370 -3.17 -21.67 6.44
CA PHE A 370 -3.06 -22.82 7.35
C PHE A 370 -2.15 -22.50 8.53
N ILE A 371 -1.00 -21.89 8.25
CA ILE A 371 -0.05 -21.54 9.32
C ILE A 371 -0.64 -20.46 10.22
N SER A 372 -1.17 -19.37 9.65
CA SER A 372 -1.75 -18.26 10.41
C SER A 372 -2.93 -18.68 11.28
N SER A 373 -3.68 -19.72 10.86
CA SER A 373 -4.84 -20.23 11.58
C SER A 373 -4.51 -21.26 12.66
N ASN A 374 -3.35 -21.91 12.58
CA ASN A 374 -3.00 -23.05 13.46
C ASN A 374 -1.80 -22.80 14.37
N PHE A 375 -1.04 -21.74 14.15
CA PHE A 375 0.18 -21.44 14.89
C PHE A 375 0.25 -19.95 15.26
N ASP A 376 0.91 -19.65 16.39
CA ASP A 376 1.37 -18.28 16.63
C ASP A 376 2.54 -18.01 15.68
N VAL A 377 2.34 -17.12 14.70
CA VAL A 377 3.36 -16.79 13.70
C VAL A 377 4.61 -16.13 14.30
N ASN A 378 4.53 -15.67 15.54
CA ASN A 378 5.65 -15.14 16.29
C ASN A 378 6.41 -16.22 17.10
N ASP A 379 5.91 -17.47 17.17
CA ASP A 379 6.62 -18.65 17.73
C ASP A 379 7.55 -19.29 16.67
N LEU A 380 8.75 -18.70 16.55
CA LEU A 380 9.79 -19.19 15.64
C LEU A 380 10.13 -20.67 15.87
N LYS A 381 10.17 -21.14 17.11
CA LYS A 381 10.49 -22.53 17.40
C LYS A 381 9.37 -23.45 16.92
N GLY A 382 8.13 -23.19 17.30
CA GLY A 382 6.98 -24.01 16.90
C GLY A 382 6.87 -24.13 15.38
N LEU A 383 7.01 -23.01 14.68
CA LEU A 383 6.99 -22.98 13.22
C LEU A 383 8.20 -23.67 12.58
N SER A 384 9.42 -23.39 13.05
CA SER A 384 10.60 -24.08 12.52
C SER A 384 10.59 -25.58 12.82
N GLU A 385 10.02 -26.01 13.94
CA GLU A 385 9.83 -27.43 14.23
C GLU A 385 8.82 -28.07 13.28
N PHE A 386 7.71 -27.37 12.99
CA PHE A 386 6.73 -27.81 12.02
C PHE A 386 7.36 -27.99 10.62
N PHE A 387 8.10 -26.99 10.15
CA PHE A 387 8.83 -27.09 8.89
C PHE A 387 9.93 -28.17 8.92
N TRP A 388 10.63 -28.35 10.04
CA TRP A 388 11.62 -29.41 10.19
C TRP A 388 11.00 -30.81 10.12
N ARG A 389 9.80 -31.01 10.68
CA ARG A 389 9.05 -32.27 10.57
C ARG A 389 8.69 -32.60 9.11
N ILE A 390 8.37 -31.58 8.31
CA ILE A 390 8.15 -31.72 6.87
C ILE A 390 9.44 -32.18 6.17
N ILE A 391 10.58 -31.52 6.46
CA ILE A 391 11.90 -31.83 5.87
C ILE A 391 12.32 -33.26 6.20
N THR A 392 12.09 -33.69 7.44
CA THR A 392 12.52 -35.01 7.93
C THR A 392 11.49 -36.11 7.74
N PHE A 393 10.40 -35.84 7.00
CA PHE A 393 9.32 -36.79 6.73
C PHE A 393 8.74 -37.44 8.00
N GLN A 394 8.68 -36.68 9.11
CA GLN A 394 8.14 -37.19 10.37
C GLN A 394 6.61 -37.26 10.31
N ASP A 395 6.06 -38.37 10.77
CA ASP A 395 4.61 -38.56 10.81
C ASP A 395 3.98 -37.59 11.84
N ASN A 396 3.18 -36.66 11.35
CA ASN A 396 2.57 -35.62 12.17
C ASN A 396 1.16 -35.27 11.69
N SER A 397 0.21 -35.16 12.61
CA SER A 397 -1.19 -34.86 12.30
C SER A 397 -1.37 -33.55 11.54
N ARG A 398 -0.67 -32.47 11.93
CA ARG A 398 -0.72 -31.16 11.27
C ARG A 398 -0.09 -31.18 9.89
N VAL A 399 0.99 -31.92 9.71
CA VAL A 399 1.60 -32.11 8.37
C VAL A 399 0.64 -32.86 7.45
N ARG A 400 0.01 -33.95 7.93
CA ARG A 400 -1.02 -34.68 7.17
C ARG A 400 -2.26 -33.85 6.88
N GLU A 401 -2.61 -32.92 7.76
CA GLU A 401 -3.72 -31.98 7.58
C GLU A 401 -3.41 -30.98 6.47
N LEU A 402 -2.23 -30.35 6.50
CA LEU A 402 -1.75 -29.45 5.44
C LEU A 402 -1.73 -30.17 4.09
N GLU A 403 -1.12 -31.35 4.02
CA GLU A 403 -1.04 -32.16 2.80
C GLU A 403 -2.42 -32.55 2.26
N ARG A 404 -3.36 -32.92 3.13
CA ARG A 404 -4.74 -33.22 2.73
C ARG A 404 -5.45 -31.98 2.20
N GLY A 405 -5.25 -30.82 2.84
CA GLY A 405 -5.82 -29.55 2.40
C GLY A 405 -5.34 -29.15 1.00
N LEU A 406 -4.02 -29.22 0.78
CA LEU A 406 -3.41 -28.95 -0.51
C LEU A 406 -3.89 -29.91 -1.62
N LYS A 407 -4.05 -31.21 -1.30
CA LYS A 407 -4.58 -32.20 -2.25
C LYS A 407 -6.06 -32.00 -2.57
N LYS A 408 -6.89 -31.72 -1.57
CA LYS A 408 -8.34 -31.49 -1.76
C LYS A 408 -8.62 -30.23 -2.56
N ARG A 409 -7.77 -29.22 -2.42
CA ARG A 409 -7.83 -27.94 -3.12
C ARG A 409 -9.19 -27.23 -2.97
N THR A 410 -9.77 -27.36 -1.78
CA THR A 410 -11.07 -26.77 -1.46
C THR A 410 -10.90 -25.28 -1.16
N VAL A 411 -11.59 -24.43 -1.92
CA VAL A 411 -11.64 -22.99 -1.69
C VAL A 411 -12.81 -22.68 -0.75
N THR A 412 -12.51 -22.46 0.52
CA THR A 412 -13.48 -22.07 1.56
C THR A 412 -13.66 -20.56 1.61
N GLU A 413 -14.75 -20.10 2.23
CA GLU A 413 -15.00 -18.66 2.44
C GLU A 413 -13.91 -18.02 3.31
N ASP A 414 -13.47 -18.69 4.37
CA ASP A 414 -12.36 -18.20 5.21
C ASP A 414 -11.06 -18.01 4.43
N LEU A 415 -10.76 -18.91 3.48
CA LEU A 415 -9.59 -18.78 2.63
C LEU A 415 -9.73 -17.60 1.64
N VAL A 416 -10.94 -17.35 1.14
CA VAL A 416 -11.23 -16.18 0.30
C VAL A 416 -11.08 -14.90 1.10
N ASN A 417 -11.65 -14.81 2.30
CA ASN A 417 -11.52 -13.65 3.19
C ASN A 417 -10.06 -13.39 3.58
N PHE A 418 -9.29 -14.44 3.88
CA PHE A 418 -7.85 -14.34 4.08
C PHE A 418 -7.15 -13.81 2.82
N GLY A 419 -7.49 -14.34 1.64
CA GLY A 419 -6.96 -13.87 0.36
C GLY A 419 -7.27 -12.39 0.07
N ILE A 420 -8.46 -11.91 0.41
CA ILE A 420 -8.84 -10.49 0.29
C ILE A 420 -7.97 -9.64 1.23
N SER A 421 -7.84 -10.03 2.50
CA SER A 421 -6.99 -9.31 3.45
C SER A 421 -5.53 -9.25 2.98
N VAL A 422 -5.00 -10.36 2.44
CA VAL A 422 -3.64 -10.44 1.89
C VAL A 422 -3.50 -9.54 0.66
N LEU A 423 -4.48 -9.53 -0.24
CA LEU A 423 -4.49 -8.68 -1.43
C LEU A 423 -4.48 -7.20 -1.06
N LEU A 424 -5.41 -6.78 -0.20
CA LEU A 424 -5.54 -5.38 0.19
C LEU A 424 -4.30 -4.87 0.92
N HIS A 425 -3.74 -5.69 1.82
CA HIS A 425 -2.50 -5.34 2.51
C HIS A 425 -1.31 -5.23 1.56
N SER A 426 -1.17 -6.17 0.62
CA SER A 426 -0.10 -6.17 -0.38
C SER A 426 -0.19 -4.95 -1.30
N LEU A 427 -1.40 -4.66 -1.77
CA LEU A 427 -1.66 -3.53 -2.65
C LEU A 427 -1.48 -2.20 -1.91
N ALA A 428 -1.84 -2.12 -0.63
CA ALA A 428 -1.62 -0.92 0.19
C ALA A 428 -0.14 -0.56 0.32
N HIS A 429 0.75 -1.54 0.55
CA HIS A 429 2.19 -1.30 0.57
C HIS A 429 2.72 -0.78 -0.76
N LEU A 430 2.30 -1.43 -1.84
CA LEU A 430 2.72 -1.10 -3.19
C LEU A 430 2.26 0.30 -3.61
N LEU A 431 0.99 0.63 -3.35
CA LEU A 431 0.44 1.96 -3.61
C LEU A 431 1.12 3.02 -2.74
N HIS A 432 1.30 2.76 -1.44
CA HIS A 432 1.96 3.70 -0.53
C HIS A 432 3.36 4.07 -1.00
N ASN A 433 4.19 3.07 -1.33
CA ASN A 433 5.55 3.30 -1.83
C ASN A 433 5.55 4.01 -3.18
N GLU A 434 4.77 3.55 -4.16
CA GLU A 434 4.79 4.15 -5.50
C GLU A 434 4.18 5.56 -5.53
N ILE A 435 3.17 5.84 -4.71
CA ILE A 435 2.62 7.18 -4.58
C ILE A 435 3.65 8.09 -3.91
N ALA A 436 4.31 7.65 -2.84
CA ALA A 436 5.39 8.42 -2.21
C ALA A 436 6.53 8.72 -3.20
N ASN A 437 6.95 7.71 -3.98
CA ASN A 437 7.97 7.84 -5.03
C ASN A 437 7.53 8.82 -6.12
N THR A 438 6.29 8.71 -6.59
CA THR A 438 5.80 9.57 -7.67
C THR A 438 5.63 11.01 -7.21
N LEU A 439 5.25 11.22 -5.95
CA LEU A 439 5.20 12.54 -5.34
C LEU A 439 6.59 13.07 -4.95
N GLN A 440 7.64 12.25 -5.04
CA GLN A 440 9.02 12.57 -4.62
C GLN A 440 9.10 13.02 -3.16
N THR A 441 8.40 12.30 -2.29
CA THR A 441 8.30 12.61 -0.86
C THR A 441 8.82 11.46 0.00
N SER A 442 9.14 11.74 1.28
CA SER A 442 9.49 10.68 2.23
C SER A 442 8.28 9.76 2.43
N PRO A 443 8.42 8.42 2.40
CA PRO A 443 7.33 7.50 2.69
C PRO A 443 6.66 7.73 4.05
N GLN A 444 7.36 8.36 5.00
CA GLN A 444 6.81 8.71 6.32
C GLN A 444 5.84 9.89 6.29
N ASN A 445 5.77 10.64 5.19
CA ASN A 445 4.83 11.74 4.98
C ASN A 445 3.44 11.22 4.59
N LEU A 446 3.35 9.94 4.19
CA LEU A 446 2.11 9.25 3.91
C LEU A 446 1.94 8.07 4.87
N ILE A 447 0.72 7.79 5.26
CA ILE A 447 0.31 6.60 5.99
C ILE A 447 -0.67 5.85 5.11
N TYR A 448 -0.67 4.52 5.19
CA TYR A 448 -1.74 3.73 4.57
C TYR A 448 -2.62 3.10 5.64
N ALA A 449 -3.85 2.79 5.27
CA ALA A 449 -4.74 1.90 6.01
C ALA A 449 -5.56 1.09 5.01
N TYR A 450 -6.09 -0.05 5.43
CA TYR A 450 -6.96 -0.85 4.57
C TYR A 450 -8.06 -1.50 5.38
N SER A 451 -9.23 -1.66 4.76
CA SER A 451 -10.39 -2.28 5.37
C SER A 451 -10.16 -3.78 5.54
N LYS A 452 -10.25 -4.28 6.77
CA LYS A 452 -10.23 -5.74 7.05
C LYS A 452 -11.60 -6.38 6.80
N GLU A 453 -12.64 -5.60 6.97
CA GLU A 453 -14.04 -5.93 6.70
C GLU A 453 -14.64 -4.82 5.82
N PRO A 454 -15.75 -5.08 5.11
CA PRO A 454 -16.40 -4.05 4.31
C PRO A 454 -16.80 -2.83 5.16
N GLU A 455 -16.55 -1.62 4.64
CA GLU A 455 -16.84 -0.37 5.34
C GLU A 455 -18.33 -0.21 5.63
N HIS A 456 -18.68 0.27 6.83
CA HIS A 456 -20.07 0.32 7.30
C HIS A 456 -20.96 1.25 6.47
N TYR A 457 -20.39 2.27 5.82
CA TYR A 457 -21.15 3.30 5.11
C TYR A 457 -21.80 2.77 3.82
N ASP A 458 -21.08 1.92 3.06
CA ASP A 458 -21.52 1.47 1.73
C ASP A 458 -21.14 0.01 1.41
N GLY A 459 -20.56 -0.73 2.35
CA GLY A 459 -20.23 -2.13 2.20
C GLY A 459 -19.08 -2.41 1.22
N LYS A 460 -18.26 -1.42 0.89
CA LYS A 460 -17.08 -1.56 0.02
C LYS A 460 -15.81 -1.81 0.83
N TYR A 461 -14.82 -2.45 0.21
CA TYR A 461 -13.45 -2.48 0.75
C TYR A 461 -12.67 -1.26 0.27
N ARG A 462 -11.82 -0.69 1.13
CA ARG A 462 -10.98 0.46 0.78
C ARG A 462 -9.53 0.27 1.18
N ILE A 463 -8.63 0.84 0.36
CA ILE A 463 -7.26 1.16 0.74
C ILE A 463 -7.17 2.67 0.82
N PHE A 464 -6.78 3.20 1.97
CA PHE A 464 -6.61 4.62 2.24
C PHE A 464 -5.13 4.98 2.20
N ILE A 465 -4.81 6.07 1.52
CA ILE A 465 -3.52 6.77 1.58
C ILE A 465 -3.79 8.13 2.20
N ILE A 466 -3.22 8.35 3.38
CA ILE A 466 -3.52 9.44 4.30
C ILE A 466 -2.27 10.28 4.48
N GLU A 467 -2.38 11.61 4.51
CA GLU A 467 -1.20 12.44 4.81
C GLU A 467 -0.86 12.41 6.29
N ASN A 468 0.41 12.15 6.62
CA ASN A 468 0.89 12.15 8.00
C ASN A 468 1.16 13.57 8.51
N ALA A 469 0.13 14.40 8.51
CA ALA A 469 0.17 15.81 8.87
C ALA A 469 -1.24 16.30 9.21
N GLU A 470 -1.38 17.06 10.29
CA GLU A 470 -2.65 17.73 10.62
C GLU A 470 -3.01 18.73 9.51
N ARG A 471 -4.23 18.64 8.98
CA ARG A 471 -4.74 19.39 7.82
C ARG A 471 -4.02 19.11 6.49
N GLY A 472 -3.08 18.16 6.47
CA GLY A 472 -2.33 17.76 5.28
C GLY A 472 -1.15 18.70 4.92
N LEU A 473 -0.29 18.20 4.05
CA LEU A 473 0.83 18.87 3.39
C LEU A 473 0.51 19.28 1.94
N GLY A 474 -0.67 18.92 1.41
CA GLY A 474 -1.02 19.14 0.01
C GLY A 474 -0.73 17.95 -0.90
N LEU A 475 -0.18 16.85 -0.37
CA LEU A 475 0.30 15.72 -1.17
C LEU A 475 -0.85 14.95 -1.85
N THR A 476 -1.97 14.79 -1.15
CA THR A 476 -3.16 14.11 -1.68
C THR A 476 -3.87 14.99 -2.70
N GLN A 477 -3.88 16.32 -2.54
CA GLN A 477 -4.39 17.24 -3.55
C GLN A 477 -3.54 17.21 -4.83
N SER A 478 -2.20 17.25 -4.71
CA SER A 478 -1.34 17.13 -5.89
C SER A 478 -1.55 15.78 -6.59
N TYR A 479 -1.69 14.69 -5.83
CA TYR A 479 -2.00 13.38 -6.41
C TYR A 479 -3.38 13.33 -7.10
N GLU A 480 -4.40 13.96 -6.48
CA GLU A 480 -5.72 14.14 -7.07
C GLU A 480 -5.64 14.92 -8.40
N ALA A 481 -4.89 16.02 -8.44
CA ALA A 481 -4.67 16.81 -9.66
C ALA A 481 -3.99 15.98 -10.76
N MET A 482 -3.00 15.15 -10.41
CA MET A 482 -2.32 14.25 -11.36
C MET A 482 -3.27 13.18 -11.94
N ILE A 483 -4.14 12.59 -11.11
CA ILE A 483 -5.13 11.60 -11.57
C ILE A 483 -6.19 12.24 -12.46
N THR A 484 -6.62 13.45 -12.12
CA THR A 484 -7.69 14.17 -12.82
C THR A 484 -7.21 14.73 -14.16
N SER A 485 -5.97 15.23 -14.23
CA SER A 485 -5.39 15.82 -15.44
C SER A 485 -5.02 14.79 -16.51
N LYS A 486 -4.60 13.57 -16.12
CA LYS A 486 -4.11 12.56 -17.07
C LYS A 486 -4.86 11.24 -16.94
N ALA A 487 -5.71 10.95 -17.92
CA ALA A 487 -6.48 9.72 -17.99
C ALA A 487 -5.61 8.44 -17.93
N GLU A 488 -4.35 8.47 -18.39
CA GLU A 488 -3.52 7.27 -18.39
C GLU A 488 -2.73 7.05 -17.08
N TYR A 489 -2.73 8.01 -16.17
CA TYR A 489 -1.80 8.01 -15.03
C TYR A 489 -1.98 6.83 -14.08
N PHE A 490 -3.22 6.46 -13.76
CA PHE A 490 -3.48 5.29 -12.92
C PHE A 490 -3.00 4.00 -13.59
N LYS A 491 -3.18 3.87 -14.92
CA LYS A 491 -2.66 2.72 -15.68
C LYS A 491 -1.12 2.70 -15.68
N GLU A 492 -0.47 3.86 -15.83
CA GLU A 492 1.00 3.97 -15.72
C GLU A 492 1.50 3.54 -14.33
N LEU A 493 0.81 3.94 -13.26
CA LEU A 493 1.09 3.48 -11.90
C LEU A 493 0.99 1.95 -11.80
N LEU A 494 -0.11 1.36 -12.29
CA LEU A 494 -0.30 -0.09 -12.27
C LEU A 494 0.78 -0.83 -13.08
N ASN A 495 1.21 -0.30 -14.22
CA ASN A 495 2.31 -0.86 -15.00
C ASN A 495 3.64 -0.79 -14.23
N LYS A 496 3.95 0.32 -13.54
CA LYS A 496 5.14 0.42 -12.67
C LYS A 496 5.11 -0.62 -11.55
N LEU A 497 3.94 -0.91 -10.98
CA LEU A 497 3.77 -1.96 -9.97
C LEU A 497 4.09 -3.34 -10.55
N ILE A 498 3.63 -3.65 -11.76
CA ILE A 498 4.00 -4.89 -12.46
C ILE A 498 5.52 -4.97 -12.65
N ASP A 499 6.14 -3.89 -13.13
CA ASP A 499 7.59 -3.85 -13.37
C ASP A 499 8.40 -4.03 -12.08
N LEU A 500 7.96 -3.43 -10.97
CA LEU A 500 8.58 -3.59 -9.65
C LEU A 500 8.47 -5.05 -9.17
N MET A 501 7.29 -5.65 -9.29
CA MET A 501 7.09 -7.05 -8.93
C MET A 501 7.91 -8.00 -9.82
N ASN A 502 8.03 -7.71 -11.11
CA ASN A 502 8.75 -8.55 -12.09
C ASN A 502 10.27 -8.49 -11.91
N ARG A 503 10.85 -7.32 -11.64
CA ARG A 503 12.31 -7.12 -11.41
C ARG A 503 12.87 -7.99 -10.28
N CYS A 504 12.04 -8.37 -9.32
CA CYS A 504 12.44 -9.22 -8.20
C CYS A 504 12.58 -10.72 -8.56
N SER A 505 12.05 -11.16 -9.71
CA SER A 505 12.11 -12.57 -10.16
C SER A 505 13.47 -12.96 -10.73
N THR A 506 14.29 -11.96 -11.08
CA THR A 506 15.53 -12.08 -11.85
C THR A 506 16.80 -12.15 -10.99
N THR A 507 16.70 -11.99 -9.68
CA THR A 507 17.86 -11.91 -8.77
C THR A 507 18.14 -13.20 -8.01
N ALA A 508 17.85 -14.36 -8.60
CA ALA A 508 18.57 -15.57 -8.24
C ALA A 508 19.95 -15.48 -8.91
N LEU A 509 20.86 -14.72 -8.29
CA LEU A 509 22.27 -14.74 -8.65
C LEU A 509 22.74 -16.19 -8.49
N LYS A 510 22.74 -16.93 -9.60
CA LYS A 510 23.68 -18.03 -9.83
C LYS A 510 25.07 -17.39 -9.94
N SER A 511 25.56 -16.80 -8.87
CA SER A 511 26.97 -16.47 -8.79
C SER A 511 27.74 -17.77 -8.62
N ASP A 512 28.91 -17.83 -9.26
CA ASP A 512 29.91 -18.91 -9.24
C ASP A 512 30.48 -19.16 -7.82
N PHE A 513 29.61 -19.42 -6.84
CA PHE A 513 29.97 -19.62 -5.43
C PHE A 513 30.67 -20.97 -5.16
N GLN A 514 30.92 -21.78 -6.20
CA GLN A 514 31.29 -23.19 -6.04
C GLN A 514 32.80 -23.46 -5.97
N THR A 515 33.67 -22.53 -6.35
CA THR A 515 35.10 -22.86 -6.57
C THR A 515 36.07 -22.55 -5.44
N SER A 516 35.67 -21.82 -4.37
CA SER A 516 36.60 -21.48 -3.26
C SER A 516 36.02 -21.58 -1.84
N MET A 517 34.85 -22.19 -1.64
CA MET A 517 34.22 -22.25 -0.31
C MET A 517 34.91 -23.22 0.64
N PRO A 518 35.08 -22.85 1.93
CA PRO A 518 35.45 -23.81 2.98
C PRO A 518 34.46 -24.98 3.03
N ASN A 519 34.95 -26.20 3.29
CA ASN A 519 34.13 -27.42 3.33
C ASN A 519 32.89 -27.30 4.25
N GLU A 520 33.00 -26.56 5.34
CA GLU A 520 31.89 -26.33 6.27
C GLU A 520 30.81 -25.43 5.69
N VAL A 521 31.19 -24.42 4.91
CA VAL A 521 30.27 -23.51 4.21
C VAL A 521 29.54 -24.27 3.10
N LYS A 522 30.27 -25.11 2.35
CA LYS A 522 29.68 -26.01 1.34
C LYS A 522 28.63 -26.94 1.95
N ARG A 523 28.90 -27.49 3.14
CA ARG A 523 27.94 -28.33 3.86
C ARG A 523 26.67 -27.58 4.26
N VAL A 524 26.76 -26.30 4.64
CA VAL A 524 25.56 -25.48 4.93
C VAL A 524 24.76 -25.26 3.64
N TRP A 525 25.44 -24.97 2.53
CA TRP A 525 24.82 -24.79 1.22
C TRP A 525 24.05 -26.03 0.74
N GLU A 526 24.67 -27.22 0.79
CA GLU A 526 24.05 -28.49 0.40
C GLU A 526 22.75 -28.75 1.19
N ARG A 527 22.72 -28.39 2.48
CA ARG A 527 21.52 -28.55 3.31
C ARG A 527 20.42 -27.56 2.95
N ILE A 528 20.78 -26.31 2.61
CA ILE A 528 19.81 -25.32 2.11
C ILE A 528 19.16 -25.81 0.81
N GLU A 529 19.96 -26.30 -0.14
CA GLU A 529 19.46 -26.85 -1.40
C GLU A 529 18.54 -28.06 -1.17
N GLU A 530 18.91 -28.96 -0.27
CA GLU A 530 18.10 -30.12 0.11
C GLU A 530 16.73 -29.70 0.65
N TYR A 531 16.67 -28.72 1.56
CA TYR A 531 15.40 -28.24 2.12
C TYR A 531 14.50 -27.64 1.05
N ASN A 532 15.05 -26.79 0.20
CA ASN A 532 14.30 -26.18 -0.89
C ASN A 532 13.80 -27.23 -1.89
N LYS A 533 14.63 -28.22 -2.23
CA LYS A 533 14.23 -29.33 -3.10
C LYS A 533 13.06 -30.12 -2.51
N ILE A 534 13.07 -30.41 -1.21
CA ILE A 534 11.97 -31.12 -0.53
C ILE A 534 10.67 -30.30 -0.60
N PHE A 535 10.71 -29.01 -0.27
CA PHE A 535 9.52 -28.16 -0.34
C PHE A 535 8.99 -28.00 -1.77
N GLN A 536 9.89 -27.85 -2.75
CA GLN A 536 9.52 -27.72 -4.15
C GLN A 536 8.89 -29.00 -4.67
N GLN A 537 9.42 -30.17 -4.32
CA GLN A 537 8.86 -31.46 -4.72
C GLN A 537 7.53 -31.79 -4.03
N ARG A 538 7.38 -31.47 -2.74
CA ARG A 538 6.16 -31.79 -1.98
C ARG A 538 5.02 -30.83 -2.25
N PHE A 539 5.33 -29.56 -2.44
CA PHE A 539 4.31 -28.51 -2.47
C PHE A 539 4.45 -27.55 -3.65
N GLY A 540 5.56 -27.53 -4.39
CA GLY A 540 5.79 -26.52 -5.43
C GLY A 540 6.16 -25.14 -4.88
N ILE A 541 6.57 -25.06 -3.61
CA ILE A 541 6.95 -23.81 -2.94
C ILE A 541 8.35 -23.93 -2.31
N PHE A 542 8.88 -22.83 -1.76
CA PHE A 542 10.16 -22.78 -1.06
C PHE A 542 9.99 -22.57 0.44
N LEU A 543 11.01 -22.91 1.23
CA LEU A 543 11.03 -22.64 2.66
C LEU A 543 11.42 -21.18 2.90
N PRO A 544 10.73 -20.42 3.78
CA PRO A 544 11.10 -19.03 4.03
C PRO A 544 12.48 -18.92 4.68
N ILE A 545 13.27 -17.97 4.18
CA ILE A 545 14.65 -17.70 4.61
C ILE A 545 14.75 -17.49 6.13
N GLU A 546 13.77 -16.82 6.74
CA GLU A 546 13.74 -16.57 8.17
C GLU A 546 13.68 -17.87 9.00
N PHE A 547 12.94 -18.87 8.53
CA PHE A 547 12.85 -20.17 9.22
C PHE A 547 14.00 -21.10 8.82
N THR A 548 14.53 -20.99 7.60
CA THR A 548 15.72 -21.74 7.16
C THR A 548 16.91 -21.47 8.09
N ARG A 549 17.19 -20.19 8.40
CA ARG A 549 18.26 -19.80 9.33
C ARG A 549 18.07 -20.42 10.72
N TYR A 550 16.83 -20.46 11.19
CA TYR A 550 16.50 -21.05 12.49
C TYR A 550 16.63 -22.57 12.48
N ILE A 551 16.19 -23.25 11.42
CA ILE A 551 16.34 -24.70 11.24
C ILE A 551 17.80 -25.13 11.23
N LEU A 552 18.63 -24.46 10.41
CA LEU A 552 20.07 -24.70 10.34
C LEU A 552 20.72 -24.56 11.72
N SER A 553 20.42 -23.47 12.43
CA SER A 553 21.05 -23.16 13.71
C SER A 553 20.59 -24.01 14.89
N ARG A 554 19.41 -24.64 14.82
CA ARG A 554 18.79 -25.32 15.97
C ARG A 554 18.46 -26.79 15.75
N TYR A 555 17.88 -27.13 14.62
CA TYR A 555 17.29 -28.45 14.38
C TYR A 555 18.23 -29.37 13.61
N ASP A 556 18.89 -28.85 12.58
CA ASP A 556 19.74 -29.65 11.71
C ASP A 556 21.02 -30.14 12.42
N PRO A 557 21.19 -31.45 12.66
CA PRO A 557 22.37 -31.98 13.33
C PRO A 557 23.67 -31.70 12.57
N ALA A 558 23.61 -31.60 11.24
CA ALA A 558 24.77 -31.41 10.37
C ALA A 558 25.34 -29.98 10.45
N THR A 559 24.48 -28.98 10.64
CA THR A 559 24.86 -27.56 10.55
C THR A 559 24.85 -26.83 11.90
N ARG A 560 24.04 -27.26 12.87
CA ARG A 560 23.89 -26.57 14.19
C ARG A 560 25.19 -26.34 14.96
N ARG A 561 26.24 -27.14 14.72
CA ARG A 561 27.54 -27.03 15.41
C ARG A 561 28.59 -26.22 14.64
N ILE A 562 28.35 -25.89 13.38
CA ILE A 562 29.32 -25.21 12.51
C ILE A 562 28.95 -23.76 12.21
N LEU A 563 27.66 -23.39 12.28
CA LEU A 563 27.17 -22.05 11.88
C LEU A 563 27.76 -20.88 12.68
N ASN A 564 28.18 -21.12 13.92
CA ASN A 564 28.80 -20.10 14.76
C ASN A 564 30.34 -20.10 14.70
N LYS A 565 30.95 -20.94 13.86
CA LYS A 565 32.40 -20.93 13.67
C LYS A 565 32.80 -19.67 12.91
N GLU A 566 33.94 -19.09 13.26
CA GLU A 566 34.49 -17.91 12.56
C GLU A 566 34.70 -18.15 11.06
N SER A 567 34.94 -19.41 10.66
CA SER A 567 35.04 -19.85 9.26
C SER A 567 33.73 -19.82 8.47
N VAL A 568 32.57 -19.83 9.15
CA VAL A 568 31.25 -19.98 8.51
C VAL A 568 30.37 -18.75 8.71
N ALA A 569 30.39 -18.14 9.90
CA ALA A 569 29.55 -17.01 10.25
C ALA A 569 29.60 -15.84 9.24
N PRO A 570 30.77 -15.46 8.66
CA PRO A 570 30.83 -14.39 7.66
C PRO A 570 30.06 -14.70 6.37
N TYR A 571 29.97 -15.97 5.97
CA TYR A 571 29.32 -16.40 4.73
C TYR A 571 27.80 -16.60 4.88
N MET A 572 27.25 -16.49 6.09
CA MET A 572 25.86 -16.87 6.34
C MET A 572 24.86 -15.97 5.63
N ASP A 573 25.09 -14.66 5.61
CA ASP A 573 24.16 -13.75 4.96
C ASP A 573 24.27 -13.88 3.43
N ASP A 574 25.48 -14.15 2.89
CA ASP A 574 25.70 -14.47 1.48
C ASP A 574 24.96 -15.76 1.08
N LEU A 575 25.14 -16.85 1.84
CA LEU A 575 24.46 -18.13 1.61
C LEU A 575 22.94 -18.06 1.71
N LEU A 576 22.41 -17.18 2.56
CA LEU A 576 20.98 -17.00 2.69
C LEU A 576 20.45 -16.10 1.56
N SER A 577 21.23 -15.14 1.08
CA SER A 577 20.85 -14.25 -0.03
C SER A 577 20.72 -14.95 -1.38
N THR A 578 21.36 -16.12 -1.56
CA THR A 578 21.21 -16.96 -2.76
C THR A 578 19.92 -17.79 -2.75
N ILE A 579 19.21 -17.86 -1.62
CA ILE A 579 17.85 -18.44 -1.55
C ILE A 579 16.88 -17.39 -2.04
N SER A 580 15.83 -17.79 -2.79
CA SER A 580 14.73 -16.88 -3.12
C SER A 580 14.20 -16.21 -1.84
N PRO A 581 14.40 -14.90 -1.65
CA PRO A 581 14.00 -14.23 -0.41
C PRO A 581 12.48 -14.08 -0.33
N CYS A 582 11.76 -14.36 -1.41
CA CYS A 582 10.35 -14.08 -1.56
C CYS A 582 9.51 -15.34 -1.38
N TRP A 583 8.87 -15.46 -0.22
CA TRP A 583 7.85 -16.47 0.05
C TRP A 583 6.50 -15.99 -0.49
N ASP A 584 6.42 -15.87 -1.82
CA ASP A 584 5.35 -15.16 -2.53
C ASP A 584 5.18 -13.71 -2.02
N GLY A 585 6.30 -13.02 -1.79
CA GLY A 585 6.34 -11.66 -1.23
C GLY A 585 7.60 -11.44 -0.40
N CYS A 586 8.37 -10.37 -0.66
CA CYS A 586 9.60 -9.98 0.04
C CYS A 586 9.72 -8.46 0.12
N TYR A 587 10.74 -7.95 0.82
CA TYR A 587 10.96 -6.51 1.07
C TYR A 587 11.07 -5.68 -0.21
N HIS A 588 11.51 -6.28 -1.32
CA HIS A 588 11.63 -5.58 -2.60
C HIS A 588 10.36 -5.56 -3.43
N CYS A 589 9.44 -6.51 -3.23
CA CYS A 589 8.26 -6.64 -4.09
C CYS A 589 6.95 -6.32 -3.40
N VAL A 590 6.84 -6.48 -2.07
CA VAL A 590 5.58 -6.22 -1.34
C VAL A 590 5.81 -5.86 0.14
N ARG A 591 6.72 -6.52 0.86
CA ARG A 591 6.92 -6.27 2.31
C ARG A 591 7.58 -4.91 2.53
N LEU A 592 7.32 -4.28 3.67
CA LEU A 592 8.02 -3.07 4.08
C LEU A 592 9.08 -3.41 5.12
N GLU A 593 10.28 -2.84 4.98
CA GLU A 593 11.31 -2.93 6.04
C GLU A 593 10.92 -2.16 7.30
N GLY A 594 10.09 -1.11 7.15
CA GLY A 594 9.53 -0.30 8.23
C GLY A 594 8.24 0.41 7.81
N GLY A 595 7.42 0.83 8.77
CA GLY A 595 6.16 1.54 8.50
C GLY A 595 4.92 0.65 8.34
N CYS A 596 5.07 -0.67 8.29
CA CYS A 596 3.93 -1.60 8.31
C CYS A 596 3.31 -1.74 9.71
N HIS A 597 2.00 -1.95 9.76
CA HIS A 597 1.23 -2.14 10.99
C HIS A 597 1.26 -3.56 11.56
N LEU A 598 1.95 -4.49 10.88
CA LEU A 598 2.14 -5.88 11.32
C LEU A 598 3.62 -6.14 11.65
N SER A 599 3.86 -7.09 12.56
CA SER A 599 5.23 -7.52 12.88
C SER A 599 5.96 -8.02 11.63
N PRO A 600 7.30 -7.96 11.57
CA PRO A 600 8.06 -8.45 10.41
C PRO A 600 7.75 -9.91 10.04
N TYR A 601 7.38 -10.75 11.02
CA TYR A 601 6.99 -12.14 10.81
C TYR A 601 5.54 -12.28 10.37
N GLU A 602 4.62 -11.52 10.95
CA GLU A 602 3.21 -11.49 10.52
C GLU A 602 3.10 -11.07 9.06
N GLN A 603 3.91 -10.10 8.62
CA GLN A 603 3.96 -9.68 7.22
C GLN A 603 4.28 -10.82 6.24
N ILE A 604 5.12 -11.78 6.62
CA ILE A 604 5.50 -12.93 5.77
C ILE A 604 4.26 -13.72 5.32
N PHE A 605 3.27 -13.81 6.21
CA PHE A 605 2.04 -14.56 5.96
C PHE A 605 0.91 -13.69 5.39
N ASN A 606 0.99 -12.36 5.53
CA ASN A 606 -0.08 -11.43 5.20
C ASN A 606 0.16 -10.63 3.90
N VAL A 607 1.08 -11.08 3.04
CA VAL A 607 1.37 -10.46 1.74
C VAL A 607 1.46 -11.50 0.63
N SER A 608 1.10 -11.16 -0.61
CA SER A 608 1.18 -12.04 -1.78
C SER A 608 1.56 -11.27 -3.05
N LYS A 609 2.72 -11.59 -3.64
CA LYS A 609 3.14 -11.04 -4.95
C LYS A 609 2.24 -11.58 -6.06
N SER A 610 2.05 -12.90 -6.13
CA SER A 610 1.36 -13.56 -7.23
C SER A 610 -0.13 -13.19 -7.31
N LEU A 611 -0.82 -13.14 -6.16
CA LEU A 611 -2.21 -12.68 -6.11
C LEU A 611 -2.33 -11.21 -6.53
N THR A 612 -1.42 -10.36 -6.06
CA THR A 612 -1.43 -8.93 -6.39
C THR A 612 -1.13 -8.69 -7.86
N LEU A 613 -0.18 -9.42 -8.45
CA LEU A 613 0.12 -9.36 -9.88
C LEU A 613 -1.10 -9.75 -10.71
N ALA A 614 -1.78 -10.86 -10.37
CA ALA A 614 -3.01 -11.28 -11.03
C ALA A 614 -4.10 -10.21 -10.96
N PHE A 615 -4.23 -9.54 -9.80
CA PHE A 615 -5.21 -8.48 -9.60
C PHE A 615 -4.89 -7.25 -10.46
N VAL A 616 -3.67 -6.75 -10.38
CA VAL A 616 -3.22 -5.57 -11.14
C VAL A 616 -3.37 -5.81 -12.64
N SER A 617 -3.00 -7.00 -13.14
CA SER A 617 -3.20 -7.35 -14.55
C SER A 617 -4.68 -7.36 -14.95
N GLU A 618 -5.59 -7.88 -14.11
CA GLU A 618 -7.03 -7.85 -14.42
C GLU A 618 -7.57 -6.41 -14.43
N VAL A 619 -7.11 -5.55 -13.52
CA VAL A 619 -7.50 -4.14 -13.49
C VAL A 619 -7.03 -3.41 -14.75
N ILE A 620 -5.79 -3.62 -15.20
CA ILE A 620 -5.29 -3.04 -16.45
C ILE A 620 -6.13 -3.51 -17.64
N GLU A 621 -6.44 -4.81 -17.72
CA GLU A 621 -7.28 -5.33 -18.80
C GLU A 621 -8.67 -4.71 -18.80
N ARG A 622 -9.25 -4.46 -17.62
CA ARG A 622 -10.54 -3.77 -17.47
C ARG A 622 -10.47 -2.32 -17.96
N ILE A 623 -9.41 -1.59 -17.60
CA ILE A 623 -9.16 -0.24 -18.12
C ILE A 623 -9.13 -0.25 -19.65
N ASP A 624 -8.46 -1.23 -20.25
CA ASP A 624 -8.33 -1.35 -21.72
C ASP A 624 -9.62 -1.75 -22.43
N ARG A 625 -10.51 -2.52 -21.78
CA ARG A 625 -11.82 -2.90 -22.33
C ARG A 625 -12.82 -1.74 -22.39
N GLY A 626 -12.66 -0.70 -21.57
CA GLY A 626 -13.52 0.50 -21.55
C GLY A 626 -13.12 1.60 -22.54
N ARG A 627 -12.11 1.35 -23.40
CA ARG A 627 -11.48 2.38 -24.23
C ARG A 627 -12.22 2.59 -25.57
N VAL A 628 -12.45 3.87 -25.89
CA VAL A 628 -12.83 4.34 -27.24
C VAL A 628 -11.63 5.14 -27.76
N ASP A 629 -10.98 4.64 -28.81
CA ASP A 629 -9.92 5.38 -29.51
C ASP A 629 -10.55 6.17 -30.66
N ILE A 630 -10.23 7.45 -30.80
CA ILE A 630 -10.66 8.28 -31.94
C ILE A 630 -9.44 8.53 -32.81
N GLU A 631 -9.53 8.20 -34.10
CA GLU A 631 -8.50 8.46 -35.09
C GLU A 631 -9.04 9.43 -36.16
N ILE A 632 -8.21 10.40 -36.55
CA ILE A 632 -8.49 11.34 -37.64
C ILE A 632 -7.31 11.26 -38.61
N GLY A 633 -7.57 10.95 -39.88
CA GLY A 633 -6.55 10.82 -40.90
C GLY A 633 -6.92 9.82 -41.99
N LYS A 634 -5.92 9.27 -42.66
CA LYS A 634 -6.14 8.20 -43.65
C LYS A 634 -6.54 6.93 -42.92
N ALA A 635 -7.70 6.36 -43.26
CA ALA A 635 -8.25 5.15 -42.64
C ALA A 635 -7.52 3.84 -43.02
N ARG A 636 -6.26 3.92 -43.45
CA ARG A 636 -5.43 2.76 -43.84
C ARG A 636 -5.25 1.74 -42.72
N SER A 637 -5.29 2.18 -41.46
CA SER A 637 -5.13 1.29 -40.30
C SER A 637 -6.29 0.30 -40.16
N ILE A 638 -7.46 0.61 -40.72
CA ILE A 638 -8.62 -0.29 -40.76
C ILE A 638 -8.26 -1.59 -41.48
N ILE A 639 -7.50 -1.55 -42.57
CA ILE A 639 -7.06 -2.76 -43.29
C ILE A 639 -6.19 -3.64 -42.37
N GLY A 640 -5.22 -3.05 -41.67
CA GLY A 640 -4.38 -3.79 -40.73
C GLY A 640 -5.15 -4.37 -39.53
N LEU A 641 -6.32 -3.83 -39.21
CA LEU A 641 -7.23 -4.41 -38.21
C LEU A 641 -8.07 -5.55 -38.79
N LEU A 642 -8.61 -5.40 -40.00
CA LEU A 642 -9.33 -6.46 -40.72
C LEU A 642 -8.46 -7.70 -40.93
N GLU A 643 -7.19 -7.50 -41.31
CA GLU A 643 -6.22 -8.58 -41.50
C GLU A 643 -5.91 -9.34 -40.21
N LYS A 644 -6.12 -8.74 -39.03
CA LYS A 644 -5.92 -9.40 -37.72
C LYS A 644 -7.11 -10.21 -37.24
N ALA A 645 -8.23 -10.22 -37.97
CA ALA A 645 -9.40 -11.00 -37.60
C ALA A 645 -9.10 -12.51 -37.59
N GLU A 646 -9.60 -13.21 -36.58
CA GLU A 646 -9.38 -14.66 -36.40
C GLU A 646 -10.64 -15.49 -36.57
N LYS A 647 -11.83 -14.94 -36.31
CA LYS A 647 -13.09 -15.69 -36.24
C LYS A 647 -14.18 -15.13 -37.15
N SER A 648 -14.43 -13.83 -37.09
CA SER A 648 -15.59 -13.22 -37.76
C SER A 648 -15.41 -11.75 -38.09
N LEU A 649 -15.97 -11.33 -39.22
CA LEU A 649 -16.10 -9.94 -39.64
C LEU A 649 -17.58 -9.63 -39.91
N THR A 650 -18.05 -8.50 -39.40
CA THR A 650 -19.39 -7.98 -39.71
C THR A 650 -19.22 -6.55 -40.22
N ILE A 651 -19.70 -6.26 -41.42
CA ILE A 651 -19.37 -5.02 -42.13
C ILE A 651 -20.65 -4.37 -42.66
N ILE A 652 -20.85 -3.09 -42.37
CA ILE A 652 -21.77 -2.20 -43.07
C ILE A 652 -20.92 -1.16 -43.79
N SER A 653 -21.06 -1.07 -45.10
CA SER A 653 -20.53 0.06 -45.87
C SER A 653 -21.41 0.26 -47.09
N PRO A 654 -21.85 1.50 -47.39
CA PRO A 654 -22.69 1.74 -48.57
C PRO A 654 -21.94 1.46 -49.86
N TRP A 655 -20.62 1.67 -49.89
CA TRP A 655 -19.79 1.42 -51.06
C TRP A 655 -18.50 0.68 -50.71
N PHE A 656 -18.03 -0.09 -51.68
CA PHE A 656 -16.79 -0.86 -51.65
C PHE A 656 -16.04 -0.63 -52.95
N SER A 657 -14.70 -0.63 -52.93
CA SER A 657 -13.94 -0.79 -54.18
C SER A 657 -13.69 -2.26 -54.48
N LYS A 658 -13.41 -2.55 -55.76
CA LYS A 658 -13.14 -3.90 -56.25
C LYS A 658 -12.03 -4.59 -55.44
N GLU A 659 -10.94 -3.89 -55.18
CA GLU A 659 -9.75 -4.40 -54.48
C GLU A 659 -10.07 -4.78 -53.04
N VAL A 660 -10.92 -4.01 -52.36
CA VAL A 660 -11.34 -4.31 -50.99
C VAL A 660 -12.26 -5.54 -50.96
N ALA A 661 -13.15 -5.68 -51.94
CA ALA A 661 -14.00 -6.87 -52.06
C ALA A 661 -13.17 -8.15 -52.32
N GLU A 662 -12.16 -8.07 -53.19
CA GLU A 662 -11.21 -9.16 -53.44
C GLU A 662 -10.44 -9.54 -52.18
N ASN A 663 -9.92 -8.55 -51.43
CA ASN A 663 -9.18 -8.79 -50.18
C ASN A 663 -10.07 -9.49 -49.13
N LEU A 664 -11.31 -9.02 -48.91
CA LEU A 664 -12.24 -9.68 -47.97
C LEU A 664 -12.56 -11.12 -48.37
N CYS A 665 -12.75 -11.38 -49.65
CA CYS A 665 -12.97 -12.72 -50.18
C CYS A 665 -11.76 -13.65 -49.94
N ASN A 666 -10.55 -13.14 -50.14
CA ASN A 666 -9.31 -13.87 -49.89
C ASN A 666 -9.13 -14.15 -48.39
N LEU A 667 -9.36 -13.16 -47.52
CA LEU A 667 -9.32 -13.34 -46.07
C LEU A 667 -10.27 -14.44 -45.58
N SER A 668 -11.48 -14.53 -46.15
CA SER A 668 -12.40 -15.63 -45.82
C SER A 668 -11.82 -17.00 -46.20
N ARG A 669 -11.23 -17.14 -47.40
CA ARG A 669 -10.64 -18.42 -47.85
C ARG A 669 -9.39 -18.82 -47.07
N GLU A 670 -8.48 -17.88 -46.83
CA GLU A 670 -7.19 -18.16 -46.20
C GLU A 670 -7.34 -18.48 -44.71
N LYS A 671 -8.25 -17.78 -44.01
CA LYS A 671 -8.39 -17.87 -42.56
C LYS A 671 -9.67 -18.55 -42.09
N GLY A 672 -10.58 -18.90 -43.01
CA GLY A 672 -11.87 -19.52 -42.67
C GLY A 672 -12.82 -18.58 -41.91
N LEU A 673 -12.71 -17.25 -42.14
CA LEU A 673 -13.50 -16.24 -41.44
C LEU A 673 -14.98 -16.28 -41.84
N ASP A 674 -15.86 -16.11 -40.85
CA ASP A 674 -17.30 -15.83 -41.05
C ASP A 674 -17.48 -14.33 -41.33
N ILE A 675 -17.75 -13.98 -42.59
CA ILE A 675 -17.88 -12.60 -43.04
C ILE A 675 -19.32 -12.31 -43.41
N SER A 676 -19.96 -11.37 -42.71
CA SER A 676 -21.31 -10.88 -43.02
C SER A 676 -21.24 -9.41 -43.44
N ILE A 677 -21.72 -9.09 -44.64
CA ILE A 677 -21.66 -7.77 -45.25
C ILE A 677 -23.08 -7.27 -45.53
N LEU A 678 -23.36 -6.03 -45.15
CA LEU A 678 -24.53 -5.27 -45.58
C LEU A 678 -24.07 -4.07 -46.39
N THR A 679 -24.60 -3.92 -47.60
CA THR A 679 -24.21 -2.85 -48.53
C THR A 679 -25.41 -2.36 -49.34
N TYR A 680 -25.18 -1.44 -50.28
CA TYR A 680 -26.22 -0.76 -51.05
C TYR A 680 -26.14 -1.13 -52.53
N TYR A 681 -27.25 -1.07 -53.25
CA TYR A 681 -27.25 -1.17 -54.71
C TYR A 681 -27.23 0.23 -55.32
N ASP A 682 -26.10 0.60 -55.92
CA ASP A 682 -25.93 1.92 -56.54
C ASP A 682 -25.38 1.79 -57.96
N GLU A 683 -26.27 1.89 -58.94
CA GLU A 683 -25.91 1.82 -60.37
C GLU A 683 -25.01 2.96 -60.82
N LYS A 684 -24.93 4.07 -60.05
CA LYS A 684 -24.15 5.25 -60.44
C LYS A 684 -22.68 5.16 -60.05
N VAL A 685 -22.30 4.20 -59.20
CA VAL A 685 -20.94 4.06 -58.67
C VAL A 685 -20.28 2.82 -59.27
N ASP A 686 -19.62 2.99 -60.43
CA ASP A 686 -19.00 1.88 -61.18
C ASP A 686 -18.04 1.03 -60.33
N THR A 687 -17.17 1.68 -59.54
CA THR A 687 -16.24 0.97 -58.64
C THR A 687 -16.95 0.05 -57.63
N HIS A 688 -18.15 0.44 -57.19
CA HIS A 688 -18.97 -0.36 -56.30
C HIS A 688 -19.71 -1.47 -57.02
N LEU A 689 -20.24 -1.22 -58.22
CA LEU A 689 -20.81 -2.28 -59.07
C LEU A 689 -19.78 -3.38 -59.36
N GLN A 690 -18.53 -3.02 -59.61
CA GLN A 690 -17.44 -3.99 -59.78
C GLN A 690 -17.21 -4.81 -58.50
N ALA A 691 -17.25 -4.17 -57.32
CA ALA A 691 -17.16 -4.89 -56.04
C ALA A 691 -18.34 -5.85 -55.82
N LEU A 692 -19.57 -5.44 -56.17
CA LEU A 692 -20.74 -6.31 -56.10
C LEU A 692 -20.61 -7.52 -57.04
N LYS A 693 -20.07 -7.32 -58.26
CA LYS A 693 -19.76 -8.41 -59.20
C LYS A 693 -18.73 -9.38 -58.65
N VAL A 694 -17.71 -8.90 -57.94
CA VAL A 694 -16.72 -9.75 -57.24
C VAL A 694 -17.41 -10.60 -56.17
N PHE A 695 -18.21 -9.99 -55.29
CA PHE A 695 -18.94 -10.71 -54.25
C PHE A 695 -19.92 -11.76 -54.83
N LYS A 696 -20.69 -11.40 -55.87
CA LYS A 696 -21.63 -12.30 -56.54
C LYS A 696 -20.90 -13.48 -57.19
N SER A 697 -19.81 -13.22 -57.91
CA SER A 697 -18.99 -14.27 -58.54
C SER A 697 -18.35 -15.21 -57.52
N PHE A 698 -17.83 -14.66 -56.42
CA PHE A 698 -17.26 -15.44 -55.32
C PHE A 698 -18.29 -16.38 -54.68
N LEU A 699 -19.50 -15.87 -54.40
CA LEU A 699 -20.58 -16.65 -53.80
C LEU A 699 -21.20 -17.67 -54.76
N ALA A 700 -21.24 -17.39 -56.07
CA ALA A 700 -21.67 -18.36 -57.07
C ALA A 700 -20.70 -19.56 -57.18
N GLN A 701 -19.42 -19.34 -56.88
CA GLN A 701 -18.37 -20.37 -56.86
C GLN A 701 -18.09 -20.95 -55.47
N ARG A 702 -19.02 -20.72 -54.51
CA ARG A 702 -18.85 -21.05 -53.09
C ARG A 702 -18.47 -22.51 -52.86
N LYS A 703 -17.40 -22.72 -52.09
CA LYS A 703 -17.06 -24.01 -51.49
C LYS A 703 -17.71 -24.16 -50.10
N PRO A 704 -17.89 -25.38 -49.57
CA PRO A 704 -18.50 -25.60 -48.25
C PRO A 704 -17.80 -24.84 -47.10
N GLN A 705 -16.49 -24.61 -47.22
CA GLN A 705 -15.69 -23.86 -46.25
C GLN A 705 -15.91 -22.33 -46.29
N ASP A 706 -16.48 -21.78 -47.38
CA ASP A 706 -16.65 -20.33 -47.51
C ASP A 706 -17.87 -19.86 -46.72
N LYS A 707 -17.63 -18.98 -45.74
CA LYS A 707 -18.65 -18.43 -44.82
C LYS A 707 -18.86 -16.93 -45.06
N VAL A 708 -19.00 -16.54 -46.31
CA VAL A 708 -19.33 -15.16 -46.69
C VAL A 708 -20.84 -15.03 -46.91
N LYS A 709 -21.44 -13.95 -46.40
CA LYS A 709 -22.83 -13.55 -46.63
C LYS A 709 -22.85 -12.08 -47.01
N VAL A 710 -23.52 -11.75 -48.12
CA VAL A 710 -23.64 -10.38 -48.60
C VAL A 710 -25.12 -10.06 -48.81
N PHE A 711 -25.59 -9.05 -48.08
CA PHE A 711 -26.94 -8.51 -48.13
C PHE A 711 -26.88 -7.12 -48.79
N VAL A 712 -27.76 -6.88 -49.75
CA VAL A 712 -27.79 -5.64 -50.54
C VAL A 712 -29.14 -4.96 -50.36
N LEU A 713 -29.12 -3.69 -49.94
CA LEU A 713 -30.30 -2.83 -49.86
C LEU A 713 -30.50 -2.09 -51.18
N LYS A 714 -31.74 -2.00 -51.67
CA LYS A 714 -32.09 -1.26 -52.90
C LYS A 714 -32.81 0.06 -52.61
N ASP A 715 -33.72 0.07 -51.64
CA ASP A 715 -34.63 1.20 -51.43
C ASP A 715 -34.11 2.22 -50.40
N ILE A 716 -33.18 1.81 -49.54
CA ILE A 716 -32.69 2.62 -48.42
C ILE A 716 -31.16 2.58 -48.40
N LEU A 717 -30.52 3.74 -48.53
CA LEU A 717 -29.08 3.89 -48.43
C LEU A 717 -28.60 3.73 -46.97
N PRO A 718 -27.85 2.67 -46.62
CA PRO A 718 -27.19 2.58 -45.32
C PRO A 718 -25.99 3.52 -45.28
N HIS A 719 -26.20 4.78 -44.89
CA HIS A 719 -25.10 5.76 -44.80
C HIS A 719 -24.14 5.51 -43.61
N LEU A 720 -24.39 4.47 -42.82
CA LEU A 720 -23.53 3.99 -41.75
C LEU A 720 -22.31 3.24 -42.30
N LYS A 721 -21.11 3.51 -41.78
CA LYS A 721 -19.93 2.67 -42.00
C LYS A 721 -19.49 2.08 -40.68
N MET A 722 -19.56 0.76 -40.60
CA MET A 722 -19.38 0.01 -39.36
C MET A 722 -18.68 -1.30 -39.63
N ILE A 723 -17.71 -1.66 -38.79
CA ILE A 723 -16.97 -2.92 -38.88
C ILE A 723 -16.91 -3.51 -37.48
N ILE A 724 -17.25 -4.79 -37.33
CA ILE A 724 -17.11 -5.52 -36.07
C ILE A 724 -16.19 -6.71 -36.31
N ILE A 725 -15.12 -6.78 -35.52
CA ILE A 725 -14.07 -7.80 -35.62
C ILE A 725 -14.17 -8.71 -34.39
N ASP A 726 -14.33 -10.01 -34.62
CA ASP A 726 -14.35 -11.09 -33.62
C ASP A 726 -15.30 -10.87 -32.43
N LYS A 727 -16.32 -10.03 -32.59
CA LYS A 727 -17.23 -9.57 -31.51
C LYS A 727 -16.47 -8.91 -30.35
N LYS A 728 -15.29 -8.34 -30.61
CA LYS A 728 -14.37 -7.73 -29.63
C LYS A 728 -14.04 -6.27 -29.94
N ILE A 729 -14.08 -5.88 -31.21
CA ILE A 729 -13.75 -4.53 -31.67
C ILE A 729 -14.87 -4.05 -32.58
N LEU A 730 -15.38 -2.85 -32.34
CA LEU A 730 -16.29 -2.12 -33.21
C LEU A 730 -15.54 -0.91 -33.75
N ILE A 731 -15.54 -0.73 -35.07
CA ILE A 731 -15.05 0.46 -35.75
C ILE A 731 -16.27 1.14 -36.38
N ILE A 732 -16.45 2.43 -36.12
CA ILE A 732 -17.54 3.23 -36.69
C ILE A 732 -17.00 4.60 -37.10
N GLY A 733 -17.37 5.10 -38.28
CA GLY A 733 -16.85 6.37 -38.75
C GLY A 733 -17.35 6.79 -40.13
N SER A 734 -16.63 7.73 -40.73
CA SER A 734 -16.96 8.31 -42.04
C SER A 734 -16.36 7.57 -43.23
N ALA A 735 -15.33 6.76 -43.00
CA ALA A 735 -14.61 6.04 -44.06
C ALA A 735 -15.47 4.96 -44.73
N ASN A 736 -15.70 5.10 -46.04
CA ASN A 736 -16.17 3.99 -46.87
C ASN A 736 -15.03 3.00 -47.14
N LEU A 737 -15.38 1.73 -47.38
CA LEU A 737 -14.43 0.69 -47.74
C LEU A 737 -14.03 0.74 -49.23
N THR A 738 -13.67 1.93 -49.70
CA THR A 738 -13.13 2.19 -51.04
C THR A 738 -11.66 2.63 -50.94
N LEU A 739 -10.89 2.51 -52.03
CA LEU A 739 -9.52 3.02 -52.05
C LEU A 739 -9.43 4.52 -51.69
N SER A 740 -10.37 5.33 -52.17
CA SER A 740 -10.44 6.75 -51.83
C SER A 740 -10.71 6.98 -50.34
N GLY A 741 -11.66 6.25 -49.73
CA GLY A 741 -11.96 6.36 -48.30
C GLY A 741 -10.83 5.87 -47.40
N LEU A 742 -10.08 4.86 -47.81
CA LEU A 742 -9.01 4.27 -47.00
C LEU A 742 -7.67 5.00 -47.13
N TYR A 743 -7.32 5.49 -48.32
CA TYR A 743 -5.97 6.01 -48.62
C TYR A 743 -5.94 7.48 -49.07
N GLY A 744 -7.03 7.99 -49.63
CA GLY A 744 -7.11 9.33 -50.21
C GLY A 744 -7.64 10.37 -49.22
N ASN A 745 -8.79 10.09 -48.64
CA ASN A 745 -9.54 11.01 -47.80
C ASN A 745 -8.96 11.12 -46.38
N ILE A 746 -9.22 12.26 -45.75
CA ILE A 746 -9.11 12.41 -44.29
C ILE A 746 -10.46 12.02 -43.72
N GLU A 747 -10.47 10.94 -42.94
CA GLU A 747 -11.66 10.36 -42.33
C GLU A 747 -11.54 10.40 -40.81
N GLY A 748 -12.68 10.43 -40.13
CA GLY A 748 -12.76 10.25 -38.68
C GLY A 748 -13.42 8.92 -38.36
N TYR A 749 -12.83 8.13 -37.45
CA TYR A 749 -13.44 6.90 -36.95
C TYR A 749 -13.09 6.64 -35.49
N ALA A 750 -14.00 5.95 -34.81
CA ALA A 750 -13.84 5.48 -33.45
C ALA A 750 -13.64 3.96 -33.42
N ILE A 751 -12.71 3.50 -32.59
CA ILE A 751 -12.45 2.09 -32.29
C ILE A 751 -12.92 1.83 -30.86
N ILE A 752 -14.01 1.06 -30.72
CA ILE A 752 -14.73 0.79 -29.48
C ILE A 752 -14.50 -0.67 -29.07
N ARG A 753 -14.11 -0.91 -27.82
CA ARG A 753 -13.90 -2.27 -27.26
C ARG A 753 -14.93 -2.66 -26.19
N GLU A 754 -15.96 -1.82 -25.98
CA GLU A 754 -17.01 -2.08 -25.01
C GLU A 754 -17.99 -3.17 -25.50
N LYS A 755 -18.01 -4.32 -24.81
CA LYS A 755 -18.84 -5.48 -25.18
C LYS A 755 -20.33 -5.17 -25.31
N ARG A 756 -20.87 -4.29 -24.47
CA ARG A 756 -22.29 -3.91 -24.50
C ARG A 756 -22.64 -3.20 -25.81
N ILE A 757 -21.87 -2.17 -26.16
CA ILE A 757 -22.04 -1.42 -27.41
C ILE A 757 -21.86 -2.33 -28.63
N ILE A 758 -20.85 -3.22 -28.61
CA ILE A 758 -20.63 -4.18 -29.70
C ILE A 758 -21.83 -5.13 -29.84
N GLY A 759 -22.39 -5.60 -28.72
CA GLY A 759 -23.59 -6.45 -28.71
C GLY A 759 -24.82 -5.75 -29.29
N GLU A 760 -25.05 -4.48 -28.90
CA GLU A 760 -26.12 -3.65 -29.45
C GLU A 760 -25.93 -3.41 -30.95
N ALA A 761 -24.71 -3.09 -31.39
CA ALA A 761 -24.38 -2.89 -32.81
C ALA A 761 -24.59 -4.16 -33.65
N LEU A 762 -24.22 -5.34 -33.14
CA LEU A 762 -24.51 -6.63 -33.80
C LEU A 762 -26.01 -6.90 -33.93
N ASN A 763 -26.79 -6.57 -32.90
CA ASN A 763 -28.25 -6.72 -32.95
C ASN A 763 -28.85 -5.79 -34.00
N GLN A 764 -28.39 -4.54 -34.10
CA GLN A 764 -28.82 -3.60 -35.13
C GLN A 764 -28.44 -4.08 -36.54
N PHE A 765 -27.21 -4.58 -36.73
CA PHE A 765 -26.80 -5.20 -37.99
C PHE A 765 -27.75 -6.32 -38.42
N ASN A 766 -28.03 -7.27 -37.52
CA ASN A 766 -28.91 -8.40 -37.82
C ASN A 766 -30.34 -7.96 -38.16
N ASN A 767 -30.84 -6.89 -37.53
CA ASN A 767 -32.14 -6.31 -37.86
C ASN A 767 -32.14 -5.68 -39.25
N LEU A 768 -31.08 -4.94 -39.61
CA LEU A 768 -30.96 -4.30 -40.92
C LEU A 768 -30.84 -5.32 -42.06
N CYS A 769 -30.12 -6.44 -41.84
CA CYS A 769 -30.01 -7.51 -42.83
C CYS A 769 -31.35 -8.13 -43.24
N ARG A 770 -32.41 -8.01 -42.41
CA ARG A 770 -33.75 -8.50 -42.78
C ARG A 770 -34.39 -7.73 -43.92
N TYR A 771 -33.94 -6.50 -44.17
CA TYR A 771 -34.40 -5.66 -45.27
C TYR A 771 -33.53 -5.80 -46.53
N GLY A 772 -32.36 -6.46 -46.41
CA GLY A 772 -31.45 -6.67 -47.52
C GLY A 772 -31.74 -7.96 -48.28
N GLU A 773 -31.63 -7.91 -49.60
CA GLU A 773 -31.68 -9.09 -50.46
C GLU A 773 -30.31 -9.79 -50.50
N ASN A 774 -30.29 -11.11 -50.65
CA ASN A 774 -29.04 -11.82 -50.91
C ASN A 774 -28.48 -11.39 -52.27
N ILE A 775 -27.18 -11.07 -52.34
CA ILE A 775 -26.55 -10.59 -53.58
C ILE A 775 -26.72 -11.53 -54.79
N LEU A 776 -26.91 -12.83 -54.56
CA LEU A 776 -27.17 -13.80 -55.64
C LEU A 776 -28.50 -13.54 -56.37
N ASN A 777 -29.45 -12.86 -55.71
CA ASN A 777 -30.77 -12.52 -56.25
C ASN A 777 -30.80 -11.11 -56.88
N ILE A 778 -29.70 -10.36 -56.83
CA ILE A 778 -29.58 -9.03 -57.42
C ILE A 778 -29.18 -9.17 -58.89
N ASP A 779 -29.85 -8.45 -59.80
CA ASP A 779 -29.42 -8.34 -61.20
C ASP A 779 -28.30 -7.29 -61.31
N LEU A 780 -27.10 -7.69 -61.78
CA LEU A 780 -25.83 -6.93 -61.70
C LEU A 780 -25.08 -6.91 -63.02
#